data_AF-A0A4D4MKU7-F1
#
_entry.id   AF-A0A4D4MKU7-F1
#
_cell.length_a   1.000
_cell.length_b   1.000
_cell.length_c   1.000
_cell.angle_alpha   90.00
_cell.angle_beta   90.00
_cell.angle_gamma   90.00
#
_symmetry.space_group_name_H-M   'P 1'
#
loop_
_entity.id
_entity.type
_entity.pdbx_description
1 polymer ?
#
loop_
_entity_poly.entity_id
_entity_poly.type
_entity_poly.pdbx_seq_one_letter_code
_entity_poly.pdbx_strand_id
1 'polypeptide(L)'
;MSTIAGGRAARRQTMRRIRPRRSPAVPLLLAVWAGAAGVIWLWWSNTPSIADDNSKILNAGRITGLLAGYLMALVVLQMARVPALERRVGSDRVARWHAMSGRYTLCLVLAHLVLTMWGYALQAGKTFNDIVQQTIDSINQLPDMGQAAIGTGLLVFIGLISIGGIRRRMPYDAWYHIHLLTYAAVFLTFWHQLSTGNDFAVQPAAKTAWYALYGSVTALVIWYRILAPIRLNLRHRMRVEAVIEETPGVVSVLISGRKLHRMGAEAGQFFRWRFLAPGMRFSSHPYSLSAAPRPNMLRITVKAIGDHSSALRELEPGTRVWAEGPYGALTADKRSRGKVLLVAGGVGITPMRALFETLPGAAGDLTLLYRANTTQDLALWDELATIAEERGARLMYAVNSPEGERPDISAETLTRKLPDIDDHDVFMCGPPGFAQQVFEALRGAGSPPAASITSRSRCERRESGAMKKSHPIRRVMLATAATVSGIVLLLSLKPASDPASASAAGGAAPQQTAAAQESAQGGAAAAQSGTVTGDVVKTQYGPVQVRLTMSGGKISKAEAVQAPSGGTSSQKTELAVPRLNQEAVAAGSADIDAVSGATYTSDGYKQSLQSALDKAKATGGGASSASPSPTGGGSSTQAKTVTGSVVKTQYGPVQVRVTVSGGKISKAEAVQAPSGGTSSQKTELAVPRLNQEAVAAGSADIDTVSGATYTSDGYKQSLQSALDKAGG
;
A
#
# COMPACT_ATOMS: atom_id res chain seq x y z
N MET A 1 -9.96 17.03 65.51
CA MET A 1 -11.11 16.27 64.95
C MET A 1 -12.10 17.25 64.33
N SER A 2 -12.13 17.38 63.00
CA SER A 2 -13.23 18.00 62.25
C SER A 2 -13.32 17.35 60.86
N THR A 3 -13.93 16.15 60.86
CA THR A 3 -14.94 15.67 59.92
C THR A 3 -14.73 15.85 58.39
N ILE A 4 -14.05 14.86 57.78
CA ILE A 4 -14.49 13.84 56.79
C ILE A 4 -15.74 14.08 55.88
N ALA A 5 -16.49 15.18 55.98
CA ALA A 5 -17.70 15.42 55.19
C ALA A 5 -17.44 15.94 53.76
N GLY A 6 -16.26 16.49 53.46
CA GLY A 6 -15.93 17.07 52.14
C GLY A 6 -15.69 16.02 51.02
N GLY A 7 -15.37 14.78 51.37
CA GLY A 7 -14.96 13.75 50.41
C GLY A 7 -16.08 13.29 49.47
N ARG A 8 -17.33 13.14 49.97
CA ARG A 8 -18.44 12.64 49.13
C ARG A 8 -18.96 13.67 48.13
N ALA A 9 -18.98 14.95 48.50
CA ALA A 9 -19.40 16.04 47.60
C ALA A 9 -18.36 16.30 46.50
N ALA A 10 -17.07 16.31 46.85
CA ALA A 10 -15.97 16.41 45.90
C ALA A 10 -15.94 15.21 44.93
N ARG A 11 -16.14 13.99 45.45
CA ARG A 11 -16.21 12.74 44.64
C ARG A 11 -17.45 12.70 43.74
N ARG A 12 -18.60 13.22 44.19
CA ARG A 12 -19.80 13.38 43.34
C ARG A 12 -19.60 14.44 42.25
N GLN A 13 -18.92 15.55 42.53
CA GLN A 13 -18.59 16.56 41.52
C GLN A 13 -17.56 16.07 40.49
N THR A 14 -16.55 15.27 40.90
CA THR A 14 -15.59 14.66 39.96
C THR A 14 -16.27 13.63 39.06
N MET A 15 -17.14 12.77 39.62
CA MET A 15 -17.89 11.75 38.85
C MET A 15 -18.88 12.36 37.83
N ARG A 16 -19.52 13.49 38.14
CA ARG A 16 -20.53 14.12 37.26
C ARG A 16 -19.96 14.69 35.95
N ARG A 17 -18.63 14.82 35.82
CA ARG A 17 -17.92 15.28 34.60
C ARG A 17 -17.38 14.14 33.73
N ILE A 18 -17.50 12.89 34.15
CA ILE A 18 -16.93 11.73 33.46
C ILE A 18 -17.92 11.25 32.38
N ARG A 19 -18.05 12.02 31.30
CA ARG A 19 -18.69 11.55 30.06
C ARG A 19 -17.64 11.52 28.96
N PRO A 20 -17.18 10.33 28.52
CA PRO A 20 -16.20 10.25 27.45
C PRO A 20 -16.80 10.85 26.17
N ARG A 21 -16.13 11.86 25.61
CA ARG A 21 -16.52 12.43 24.31
C ARG A 21 -16.20 11.40 23.22
N ARG A 22 -17.23 10.88 22.55
CA ARG A 22 -17.07 9.97 21.40
C ARG A 22 -16.20 10.62 20.33
N SER A 23 -15.28 9.85 19.74
CA SER A 23 -14.41 10.33 18.67
C SER A 23 -15.27 10.68 17.42
N PRO A 24 -15.06 11.84 16.78
CA PRO A 24 -15.77 12.21 15.55
C PRO A 24 -15.26 11.44 14.32
N ALA A 25 -14.43 10.42 14.50
CA ALA A 25 -13.83 9.68 13.39
C ALA A 25 -14.88 9.04 12.46
N VAL A 26 -15.93 8.43 13.01
CA VAL A 26 -17.00 7.80 12.22
C VAL A 26 -17.78 8.83 11.40
N PRO A 27 -18.34 9.91 11.98
CA PRO A 27 -19.06 10.90 11.17
C PRO A 27 -18.16 11.58 10.14
N LEU A 28 -16.87 11.78 10.43
CA LEU A 28 -15.92 12.31 9.43
C LEU A 28 -15.70 11.32 8.27
N LEU A 29 -15.58 10.02 8.54
CA LEU A 29 -15.48 9.01 7.48
C LEU A 29 -16.76 8.95 6.65
N LEU A 30 -17.94 9.07 7.27
CA LEU A 30 -19.21 9.15 6.56
C LEU A 30 -19.29 10.39 5.66
N ALA A 31 -18.83 11.55 6.15
CA ALA A 31 -18.75 12.77 5.34
C ALA A 31 -17.80 12.60 4.14
N VAL A 32 -16.67 11.93 4.33
CA VAL A 32 -15.73 11.62 3.22
C VAL A 32 -16.41 10.74 2.16
N TRP A 33 -17.14 9.70 2.57
CA TRP A 33 -17.87 8.83 1.64
C TRP A 33 -19.07 9.54 0.97
N ALA A 34 -19.77 10.40 1.70
CA ALA A 34 -20.85 11.21 1.15
C ALA A 34 -20.33 12.17 0.06
N GLY A 35 -19.16 12.79 0.27
CA GLY A 35 -18.52 13.60 -0.77
C GLY A 35 -18.12 12.78 -2.01
N ALA A 36 -17.57 11.57 -1.82
CA ALA A 36 -17.27 10.67 -2.94
C ALA A 36 -18.54 10.25 -3.71
N ALA A 37 -19.65 9.99 -3.00
CA ALA A 37 -20.95 9.72 -3.62
C ALA A 37 -21.47 10.94 -4.40
N GLY A 38 -21.27 12.16 -3.89
CA GLY A 38 -21.57 13.40 -4.60
C GLY A 38 -20.78 13.55 -5.91
N VAL A 39 -19.50 13.17 -5.91
CA VAL A 39 -18.65 13.16 -7.11
C VAL A 39 -19.14 12.12 -8.13
N ILE A 40 -19.51 10.92 -7.67
CA ILE A 40 -20.08 9.87 -8.53
C ILE A 40 -21.41 10.34 -9.11
N TRP A 41 -22.25 10.99 -8.30
CA TRP A 41 -23.53 11.54 -8.75
C TRP A 41 -23.36 12.64 -9.80
N LEU A 42 -22.39 13.55 -9.61
CA LEU A 42 -22.04 14.56 -10.60
C LEU A 42 -21.69 13.90 -11.94
N TRP A 43 -20.76 12.95 -11.94
CA TRP A 43 -20.38 12.19 -13.14
C TRP A 43 -21.57 11.46 -13.77
N TRP A 44 -22.40 10.81 -12.96
CA TRP A 44 -23.58 10.07 -13.41
C TRP A 44 -24.58 10.99 -14.12
N SER A 45 -24.83 12.18 -13.55
CA SER A 45 -25.74 13.17 -14.11
C SER A 45 -25.26 13.76 -15.44
N ASN A 46 -23.94 13.84 -15.63
CA ASN A 46 -23.29 14.43 -16.82
C ASN A 46 -22.90 13.41 -17.89
N THR A 47 -23.29 12.15 -17.73
CA THR A 47 -22.95 11.08 -18.68
C THR A 47 -24.25 10.44 -19.15
N PRO A 48 -25.02 10.98 -20.11
CA PRO A 48 -26.37 10.48 -20.37
C PRO A 48 -26.41 9.02 -20.83
N SER A 49 -25.53 8.62 -21.75
CA SER A 49 -25.45 7.26 -22.28
C SER A 49 -24.03 6.82 -22.64
N ILE A 50 -23.82 5.50 -22.68
CA ILE A 50 -22.54 4.87 -23.03
C ILE A 50 -22.87 3.77 -24.04
N ALA A 51 -22.64 4.06 -25.33
CA ALA A 51 -23.04 3.16 -26.41
C ALA A 51 -21.88 2.25 -26.87
N ASP A 52 -20.65 2.76 -26.90
CA ASP A 52 -19.49 2.09 -27.47
C ASP A 52 -18.35 1.88 -26.45
N ASP A 53 -17.40 1.00 -26.78
CA ASP A 53 -16.30 0.62 -25.90
C ASP A 53 -15.29 1.76 -25.66
N ASN A 54 -15.11 2.68 -26.62
CA ASN A 54 -14.27 3.84 -26.43
C ASN A 54 -14.89 4.82 -25.42
N SER A 55 -16.20 5.04 -25.51
CA SER A 55 -16.96 5.81 -24.52
C SER A 55 -16.88 5.20 -23.12
N LYS A 56 -16.85 3.86 -22.97
CA LYS A 56 -16.63 3.21 -21.66
C LYS A 56 -15.26 3.57 -21.08
N ILE A 57 -14.20 3.48 -21.90
CA ILE A 57 -12.82 3.76 -21.49
C ILE A 57 -12.67 5.23 -21.08
N LEU A 58 -13.13 6.17 -21.91
CA LEU A 58 -13.06 7.61 -21.62
C LEU A 58 -13.85 7.96 -20.36
N ASN A 59 -15.05 7.41 -20.17
CA ASN A 59 -15.83 7.68 -18.97
C ASN A 59 -15.23 7.05 -17.69
N ALA A 60 -14.57 5.88 -17.80
CA ALA A 60 -13.78 5.31 -16.72
C ALA A 60 -12.58 6.22 -16.36
N GLY A 61 -11.91 6.78 -17.36
CA GLY A 61 -10.88 7.81 -17.18
C GLY A 61 -11.41 9.05 -16.46
N ARG A 62 -12.59 9.55 -16.86
CA ARG A 62 -13.23 10.72 -16.23
C ARG A 62 -13.56 10.51 -14.76
N ILE A 63 -14.23 9.41 -14.40
CA ILE A 63 -14.61 9.16 -13.00
C ILE A 63 -13.39 8.94 -12.09
N THR A 64 -12.36 8.26 -12.59
CA THR A 64 -11.11 8.08 -11.83
C THR A 64 -10.39 9.40 -11.61
N GLY A 65 -10.39 10.31 -12.60
CA GLY A 65 -9.86 11.68 -12.46
C GLY A 65 -10.62 12.53 -11.45
N LEU A 66 -11.96 12.52 -11.49
CA LEU A 66 -12.80 13.26 -10.54
C LEU A 66 -12.60 12.78 -9.10
N LEU A 67 -12.59 11.46 -8.88
CA LEU A 67 -12.32 10.87 -7.57
C LEU A 67 -10.88 11.15 -7.09
N ALA A 68 -9.90 11.15 -8.00
CA ALA A 68 -8.53 11.54 -7.69
C ALA A 68 -8.43 12.99 -7.22
N GLY A 69 -9.07 13.93 -7.93
CA GLY A 69 -9.12 15.35 -7.53
C GLY A 69 -9.75 15.54 -6.15
N TYR A 70 -10.90 14.90 -5.91
CA TYR A 70 -11.55 14.92 -4.60
C TYR A 70 -10.64 14.35 -3.49
N LEU A 71 -10.05 13.17 -3.69
CA LEU A 71 -9.14 12.58 -2.70
C LEU A 71 -7.89 13.44 -2.50
N MET A 72 -7.40 14.14 -3.52
CA MET A 72 -6.26 15.02 -3.39
C MET A 72 -6.54 16.16 -2.41
N ALA A 73 -7.70 16.82 -2.52
CA ALA A 73 -8.13 17.84 -1.56
C ALA A 73 -8.17 17.30 -0.13
N LEU A 74 -8.68 16.06 0.06
CA LEU A 74 -8.70 15.41 1.36
C LEU A 74 -7.30 15.04 1.88
N VAL A 75 -6.40 14.56 1.02
CA VAL A 75 -5.01 14.21 1.39
C VAL A 75 -4.29 15.43 1.95
N VAL A 76 -4.47 16.59 1.32
CA VAL A 76 -3.94 17.87 1.78
C VAL A 76 -4.60 18.31 3.09
N LEU A 77 -5.94 18.26 3.17
CA LEU A 77 -6.69 18.63 4.39
C LEU A 77 -6.25 17.83 5.62
N GLN A 78 -6.01 16.54 5.46
CA GLN A 78 -5.56 15.65 6.54
C GLN A 78 -4.22 16.09 7.14
N MET A 79 -3.37 16.82 6.38
CA MET A 79 -2.09 17.34 6.85
C MET A 79 -2.09 18.86 7.10
N ALA A 80 -3.26 19.51 7.03
CA ALA A 80 -3.43 20.92 7.39
C ALA A 80 -3.30 21.17 8.90
N ARG A 81 -3.31 20.12 9.73
CA ARG A 81 -3.16 20.17 11.21
C ARG A 81 -4.27 20.94 11.92
N VAL A 82 -5.49 20.81 11.44
CA VAL A 82 -6.68 21.39 12.08
C VAL A 82 -6.80 20.86 13.51
N PRO A 83 -6.82 21.72 14.55
CA PRO A 83 -6.81 21.27 15.95
C PRO A 83 -7.98 20.37 16.34
N ALA A 84 -9.14 20.51 15.70
CA ALA A 84 -10.29 19.65 15.92
C ALA A 84 -10.02 18.20 15.49
N LEU A 85 -9.32 18.02 14.36
CA LEU A 85 -8.94 16.71 13.83
C LEU A 85 -7.81 16.11 14.67
N GLU A 86 -6.75 16.88 14.94
CA GLU A 86 -5.57 16.44 15.69
C GLU A 86 -5.89 16.03 17.14
N ARG A 87 -6.75 16.79 17.83
CA ARG A 87 -7.11 16.51 19.25
C ARG A 87 -8.20 15.45 19.40
N ARG A 88 -9.19 15.38 18.50
CA ARG A 88 -10.35 14.47 18.67
C ARG A 88 -10.19 13.13 17.95
N VAL A 89 -9.55 13.13 16.78
CA VAL A 89 -9.29 11.91 15.99
C VAL A 89 -7.92 11.33 16.31
N GLY A 90 -6.94 12.20 16.58
CA GLY A 90 -5.57 11.83 16.95
C GLY A 90 -4.61 11.84 15.76
N SER A 91 -3.47 12.50 15.93
CA SER A 91 -2.43 12.70 14.90
C SER A 91 -1.99 11.41 14.20
N ASP A 92 -1.81 10.32 14.95
CA ASP A 92 -1.40 9.03 14.37
C ASP A 92 -2.46 8.41 13.46
N ARG A 93 -3.74 8.59 13.78
CA ARG A 93 -4.84 8.07 12.96
C ARG A 93 -4.94 8.85 11.66
N VAL A 94 -4.89 10.18 11.76
CA VAL A 94 -4.90 11.09 10.62
C VAL A 94 -3.70 10.82 9.70
N ALA A 95 -2.50 10.60 10.25
CA ALA A 95 -1.33 10.26 9.44
C ALA A 95 -1.46 8.92 8.71
N ARG A 96 -2.15 7.93 9.28
CA ARG A 96 -2.45 6.67 8.58
C ARG A 96 -3.47 6.87 7.47
N TRP A 97 -4.51 7.66 7.72
CA TRP A 97 -5.49 8.03 6.70
C TRP A 97 -4.80 8.74 5.54
N HIS A 98 -3.94 9.73 5.80
CA HIS A 98 -3.21 10.44 4.75
C HIS A 98 -2.34 9.48 3.92
N ALA A 99 -1.62 8.58 4.58
CA ALA A 99 -0.82 7.58 3.87
C ALA A 99 -1.67 6.62 3.01
N MET A 100 -2.87 6.24 3.46
CA MET A 100 -3.79 5.41 2.70
C MET A 100 -4.40 6.19 1.53
N SER A 101 -4.99 7.36 1.80
CA SER A 101 -5.61 8.24 0.80
C SER A 101 -4.62 8.66 -0.27
N GLY A 102 -3.36 8.96 0.08
CA GLY A 102 -2.31 9.28 -0.89
C GLY A 102 -2.00 8.13 -1.86
N ARG A 103 -1.97 6.89 -1.37
CA ARG A 103 -1.81 5.71 -2.23
C ARG A 103 -2.99 5.54 -3.19
N TYR A 104 -4.21 5.69 -2.70
CA TYR A 104 -5.40 5.62 -3.55
C TYR A 104 -5.44 6.74 -4.59
N THR A 105 -5.08 7.95 -4.20
CA THR A 105 -5.00 9.10 -5.10
C THR A 105 -4.02 8.82 -6.24
N LEU A 106 -2.81 8.30 -5.95
CA LEU A 106 -1.84 7.96 -6.99
C LEU A 106 -2.35 6.85 -7.92
N CYS A 107 -2.97 5.80 -7.40
CA CYS A 107 -3.56 4.75 -8.23
C CYS A 107 -4.65 5.31 -9.16
N LEU A 108 -5.52 6.19 -8.65
CA LEU A 108 -6.57 6.82 -9.44
C LEU A 108 -6.02 7.80 -10.48
N VAL A 109 -4.98 8.57 -10.16
CA VAL A 109 -4.29 9.46 -11.12
C VAL A 109 -3.65 8.65 -12.25
N LEU A 110 -2.98 7.54 -11.93
CA LEU A 110 -2.38 6.66 -12.94
C LEU A 110 -3.46 6.00 -13.82
N ALA A 111 -4.55 5.53 -13.21
CA ALA A 111 -5.68 4.98 -13.95
C ALA A 111 -6.33 6.04 -14.86
N HIS A 112 -6.55 7.25 -14.35
CA HIS A 112 -7.06 8.39 -15.10
C HIS A 112 -6.18 8.68 -16.32
N LEU A 113 -4.86 8.77 -16.13
CA LEU A 113 -3.91 9.02 -17.21
C LEU A 113 -3.96 7.93 -18.28
N VAL A 114 -3.82 6.66 -17.88
CA VAL A 114 -3.78 5.53 -18.83
C VAL A 114 -5.10 5.39 -19.59
N LEU A 115 -6.24 5.44 -18.89
CA LEU A 115 -7.56 5.29 -19.50
C LEU A 115 -7.88 6.46 -20.44
N THR A 116 -7.57 7.69 -20.05
CA THR A 116 -7.86 8.87 -20.88
C THR A 116 -6.97 8.91 -22.11
N MET A 117 -5.67 8.63 -21.97
CA MET A 117 -4.74 8.61 -23.11
C MET A 117 -5.04 7.46 -24.07
N TRP A 118 -5.41 6.29 -23.55
CA TRP A 118 -5.89 5.18 -24.38
C TRP A 118 -7.17 5.60 -25.13
N GLY A 119 -8.18 6.13 -24.42
CA GLY A 119 -9.42 6.57 -25.07
C GLY A 119 -9.19 7.61 -26.18
N TYR A 120 -8.30 8.58 -25.97
CA TYR A 120 -7.94 9.52 -27.03
C TYR A 120 -7.16 8.89 -28.18
N ALA A 121 -6.29 7.90 -27.91
CA ALA A 121 -5.61 7.17 -28.98
C ALA A 121 -6.62 6.40 -29.84
N LEU A 122 -7.57 5.67 -29.23
CA LEU A 122 -8.64 4.98 -29.96
C LEU A 122 -9.51 5.95 -30.76
N GLN A 123 -9.85 7.10 -30.17
CA GLN A 123 -10.63 8.13 -30.86
C GLN A 123 -9.90 8.72 -32.07
N ALA A 124 -8.56 8.78 -32.01
CA ALA A 124 -7.70 9.20 -33.12
C ALA A 124 -7.39 8.07 -34.11
N GLY A 125 -7.98 6.87 -33.96
CA GLY A 125 -7.70 5.70 -34.80
C GLY A 125 -6.29 5.11 -34.59
N LYS A 126 -5.62 5.46 -33.49
CA LYS A 126 -4.28 5.00 -33.13
C LYS A 126 -4.33 3.75 -32.23
N THR A 127 -3.20 3.06 -32.11
CA THR A 127 -3.06 1.85 -31.29
C THR A 127 -2.50 2.18 -29.89
N PHE A 128 -2.49 1.19 -28.99
CA PHE A 128 -1.90 1.34 -27.65
C PHE A 128 -0.41 1.74 -27.68
N ASN A 129 0.33 1.32 -28.72
CA ASN A 129 1.75 1.66 -28.86
C ASN A 129 1.98 3.15 -29.13
N ASP A 130 0.95 3.86 -29.61
CA ASP A 130 1.01 5.28 -29.94
C ASP A 130 0.68 6.19 -28.74
N ILE A 131 0.43 5.62 -27.54
CA ILE A 131 0.06 6.37 -26.34
C ILE A 131 1.07 7.46 -25.98
N VAL A 132 2.36 7.21 -26.21
CA VAL A 132 3.40 8.21 -25.95
C VAL A 132 3.23 9.43 -26.86
N GLN A 133 3.03 9.20 -28.16
CA GLN A 133 2.78 10.29 -29.11
C GLN A 133 1.45 10.98 -28.81
N GLN A 134 0.40 10.23 -28.49
CA GLN A 134 -0.88 10.80 -28.08
C GLN A 134 -0.76 11.66 -26.82
N THR A 135 0.12 11.29 -25.89
CA THR A 135 0.39 12.09 -24.68
C THR A 135 1.11 13.40 -25.04
N ILE A 136 2.08 13.36 -25.94
CA ILE A 136 2.77 14.56 -26.44
C ILE A 136 1.79 15.48 -27.17
N ASP A 137 0.96 14.92 -28.06
CA ASP A 137 -0.09 15.65 -28.77
C ASP A 137 -1.04 16.34 -27.78
N SER A 138 -1.51 15.59 -26.77
CA SER A 138 -2.40 16.11 -25.74
C SER A 138 -1.76 17.25 -24.93
N ILE A 139 -0.46 17.17 -24.64
CA ILE A 139 0.29 18.23 -23.93
C ILE A 139 0.37 19.52 -24.76
N ASN A 140 0.55 19.39 -26.07
CA ASN A 140 0.71 20.55 -26.96
C ASN A 140 -0.61 21.18 -27.39
N GLN A 141 -1.69 20.39 -27.47
CA GLN A 141 -2.96 20.82 -28.06
C GLN A 141 -4.02 21.17 -27.02
N LEU A 142 -4.02 20.54 -25.84
CA LEU A 142 -5.02 20.80 -24.81
C LEU A 142 -4.55 21.85 -23.80
N PRO A 143 -5.44 22.74 -23.35
CA PRO A 143 -5.09 23.77 -22.38
C PRO A 143 -4.60 23.17 -21.07
N ASP A 144 -3.62 23.82 -20.44
CA ASP A 144 -3.04 23.48 -19.13
C ASP A 144 -2.39 22.08 -19.01
N MET A 145 -2.35 21.28 -20.08
CA MET A 145 -1.78 19.93 -20.03
C MET A 145 -0.28 19.89 -19.81
N GLY A 146 0.47 20.90 -20.28
CA GLY A 146 1.89 21.03 -19.95
C GLY A 146 2.15 21.16 -18.44
N GLN A 147 1.37 21.99 -17.75
CA GLN A 147 1.45 22.12 -16.28
C GLN A 147 0.99 20.83 -15.59
N ALA A 148 -0.10 20.22 -16.07
CA ALA A 148 -0.61 18.96 -15.53
C ALA A 148 0.40 17.81 -15.67
N ALA A 149 1.14 17.73 -16.79
CA ALA A 149 2.17 16.73 -17.00
C ALA A 149 3.33 16.89 -16.00
N ILE A 150 3.82 18.11 -15.81
CA ILE A 150 4.87 18.41 -14.82
C ILE A 150 4.38 18.06 -13.40
N GLY A 151 3.18 18.51 -13.04
CA GLY A 151 2.60 18.24 -11.73
C GLY A 151 2.36 16.75 -11.49
N THR A 152 1.90 16.01 -12.49
CA THR A 152 1.73 14.54 -12.40
C THR A 152 3.07 13.83 -12.24
N GLY A 153 4.09 14.23 -12.99
CA GLY A 153 5.46 13.73 -12.83
C GLY A 153 5.99 13.94 -11.42
N LEU A 154 5.78 15.12 -10.85
CA LEU A 154 6.11 15.42 -9.45
C LEU A 154 5.34 14.52 -8.47
N LEU A 155 4.03 14.33 -8.66
CA LEU A 155 3.22 13.45 -7.80
C LEU A 155 3.71 12.00 -7.83
N VAL A 156 4.02 11.47 -9.02
CA VAL A 156 4.54 10.11 -9.18
C VAL A 156 5.89 9.97 -8.49
N PHE A 157 6.81 10.91 -8.72
CA PHE A 157 8.13 10.94 -8.07
C PHE A 157 8.02 10.96 -6.53
N ILE A 158 7.21 11.87 -5.99
CA ILE A 158 6.96 11.97 -4.54
C ILE A 158 6.33 10.68 -4.00
N GLY A 159 5.40 10.10 -4.77
CA GLY A 159 4.77 8.82 -4.47
C GLY A 159 5.77 7.68 -4.32
N LEU A 160 6.69 7.54 -5.29
CA LEU A 160 7.76 6.54 -5.30
C LEU A 160 8.70 6.72 -4.11
N ILE A 161 9.17 7.94 -3.85
CA ILE A 161 10.03 8.24 -2.70
C ILE A 161 9.33 7.96 -1.37
N SER A 162 8.01 8.10 -1.32
CA SER A 162 7.20 7.85 -0.13
C SER A 162 6.93 6.35 0.12
N ILE A 163 7.34 5.45 -0.78
CA ILE A 163 7.24 3.99 -0.58
C ILE A 163 8.12 3.57 0.60
N GLY A 164 7.58 2.70 1.46
CA GLY A 164 8.19 2.34 2.73
C GLY A 164 9.61 1.75 2.64
N GLY A 165 9.98 1.13 1.51
CA GLY A 165 11.35 0.64 1.26
C GLY A 165 12.34 1.77 0.97
N ILE A 166 11.98 2.68 0.06
CA ILE A 166 12.81 3.83 -0.35
C ILE A 166 12.89 4.85 0.78
N ARG A 167 11.75 5.23 1.35
CA ARG A 167 11.63 6.20 2.45
C ARG A 167 12.48 5.87 3.68
N ARG A 168 12.79 4.58 3.92
CA ARG A 168 13.62 4.17 5.06
C ARG A 168 15.11 4.41 4.86
N ARG A 169 15.56 4.58 3.61
CA ARG A 169 16.97 4.79 3.26
C ARG A 169 17.36 6.27 3.22
N MET A 170 16.41 7.18 3.38
CA MET A 170 16.64 8.61 3.31
C MET A 170 16.45 9.30 4.67
N PRO A 171 17.18 10.39 4.93
CA PRO A 171 16.92 11.25 6.08
C PRO A 171 15.46 11.74 6.09
N TYR A 172 14.88 11.83 7.28
CA TYR A 172 13.49 12.28 7.44
C TYR A 172 13.28 13.70 6.89
N ASP A 173 14.23 14.60 7.12
CA ASP A 173 14.13 15.98 6.68
C ASP A 173 14.16 16.09 5.16
N ALA A 174 15.06 15.35 4.49
CA ALA A 174 15.09 15.30 3.02
C ALA A 174 13.75 14.82 2.44
N TRP A 175 13.22 13.72 2.99
CA TRP A 175 11.90 13.22 2.60
C TRP A 175 10.81 14.26 2.81
N TYR A 176 10.81 14.94 3.96
CA TYR A 176 9.80 15.94 4.31
C TYR A 176 9.79 17.11 3.33
N HIS A 177 10.95 17.65 2.95
CA HIS A 177 11.05 18.77 2.01
C HIS A 177 10.63 18.36 0.58
N ILE A 178 11.07 17.19 0.10
CA ILE A 178 10.64 16.66 -1.20
C ILE A 178 9.13 16.42 -1.20
N HIS A 179 8.58 15.85 -0.13
CA HIS A 179 7.15 15.62 -0.02
C HIS A 179 6.33 16.92 0.04
N LEU A 180 6.94 18.04 0.48
CA LEU A 180 6.30 19.35 0.46
C LEU A 180 6.04 19.85 -0.98
N LEU A 181 6.79 19.37 -1.97
CA LEU A 181 6.56 19.67 -3.39
C LEU A 181 5.19 19.17 -3.87
N THR A 182 4.48 18.34 -3.11
CA THR A 182 3.08 17.99 -3.38
C THR A 182 2.19 19.23 -3.49
N TYR A 183 2.44 20.32 -2.74
CA TYR A 183 1.66 21.55 -2.89
C TYR A 183 1.82 22.16 -4.29
N ALA A 184 3.05 22.21 -4.81
CA ALA A 184 3.31 22.69 -6.16
C ALA A 184 2.69 21.75 -7.20
N ALA A 185 2.81 20.44 -7.00
CA ALA A 185 2.22 19.44 -7.88
C ALA A 185 0.68 19.57 -7.94
N VAL A 186 0.03 19.78 -6.80
CA VAL A 186 -1.43 20.02 -6.71
C VAL A 186 -1.82 21.32 -7.41
N PHE A 187 -1.05 22.40 -7.23
CA PHE A 187 -1.31 23.66 -7.93
C PHE A 187 -1.20 23.49 -9.46
N LEU A 188 -0.13 22.88 -9.96
CA LEU A 188 0.12 22.67 -11.39
C LEU A 188 -0.92 21.75 -12.04
N THR A 189 -1.42 20.77 -11.29
CA THR A 189 -2.49 19.86 -11.73
C THR A 189 -3.89 20.39 -11.47
N PHE A 190 -4.07 21.56 -10.87
CA PHE A 190 -5.43 22.04 -10.58
C PHE A 190 -6.14 22.56 -11.84
N TRP A 191 -5.44 23.35 -12.66
CA TRP A 191 -6.08 24.08 -13.75
C TRP A 191 -6.66 23.20 -14.85
N HIS A 192 -5.96 22.13 -15.23
CA HIS A 192 -6.47 21.17 -16.21
C HIS A 192 -7.81 20.55 -15.82
N GLN A 193 -8.07 20.37 -14.52
CA GLN A 193 -9.35 19.82 -14.06
C GLN A 193 -10.52 20.69 -14.51
N LEU A 194 -10.31 22.01 -14.59
CA LEU A 194 -11.35 22.98 -14.90
C LEU A 194 -11.41 23.32 -16.39
N SER A 195 -10.28 23.33 -17.10
CA SER A 195 -10.22 23.65 -18.52
C SER A 195 -10.57 22.47 -19.42
N THR A 196 -10.21 21.23 -19.03
CA THR A 196 -10.51 20.02 -19.81
C THR A 196 -11.59 19.13 -19.20
N GLY A 197 -12.07 19.45 -18.00
CA GLY A 197 -13.14 18.70 -17.33
C GLY A 197 -14.53 19.06 -17.85
N ASN A 198 -15.09 18.23 -18.74
CA ASN A 198 -16.44 18.42 -19.30
C ASN A 198 -17.52 18.64 -18.22
N ASP A 199 -17.39 17.95 -17.09
CA ASP A 199 -18.31 18.04 -15.95
C ASP A 199 -18.40 19.45 -15.33
N PHE A 200 -17.34 20.25 -15.46
CA PHE A 200 -17.29 21.63 -14.95
C PHE A 200 -17.64 22.67 -16.01
N ALA A 201 -17.54 22.32 -17.30
CA ALA A 201 -17.94 23.17 -18.41
C ALA A 201 -19.47 23.25 -18.53
N VAL A 202 -20.17 22.13 -18.32
CA VAL A 202 -21.62 22.03 -18.50
C VAL A 202 -22.41 22.46 -17.25
N GLN A 203 -21.84 22.29 -16.04
CA GLN A 203 -22.51 22.61 -14.78
C GLN A 203 -21.77 23.67 -13.95
N PRO A 204 -22.21 24.95 -13.97
CA PRO A 204 -21.60 26.03 -13.17
C PRO A 204 -21.61 25.75 -11.65
N ALA A 205 -22.63 25.04 -11.17
CA ALA A 205 -22.74 24.63 -9.77
C ALA A 205 -21.60 23.68 -9.36
N ALA A 206 -21.25 22.72 -10.22
CA ALA A 206 -20.14 21.79 -9.99
C ALA A 206 -18.80 22.53 -9.92
N LYS A 207 -18.56 23.48 -10.83
CA LYS A 207 -17.37 24.34 -10.83
C LYS A 207 -17.25 25.16 -9.55
N THR A 208 -18.36 25.75 -9.10
CA THR A 208 -18.42 26.53 -7.86
C THR A 208 -18.14 25.66 -6.63
N ALA A 209 -18.73 24.47 -6.56
CA ALA A 209 -18.48 23.52 -5.49
C ALA A 209 -17.00 23.07 -5.46
N TRP A 210 -16.37 22.88 -6.63
CA TRP A 210 -14.95 22.53 -6.73
C TRP A 210 -14.04 23.65 -6.23
N TYR A 211 -14.31 24.90 -6.62
CA TYR A 211 -13.59 26.07 -6.08
C TYR A 211 -13.79 26.22 -4.57
N ALA A 212 -15.01 26.02 -4.07
CA ALA A 212 -15.29 26.09 -2.63
C ALA A 212 -14.51 25.01 -1.86
N LEU A 213 -14.43 23.78 -2.38
CA LEU A 213 -13.68 22.69 -1.79
C LEU A 213 -12.17 23.02 -1.69
N TYR A 214 -11.54 23.34 -2.83
CA TYR A 214 -10.09 23.64 -2.88
C TYR A 214 -9.74 24.95 -2.18
N GLY A 215 -10.57 25.98 -2.31
CA GLY A 215 -10.41 27.26 -1.62
C GLY A 215 -10.49 27.09 -0.10
N SER A 216 -11.46 26.31 0.41
CA SER A 216 -11.58 26.01 1.83
C SER A 216 -10.36 25.25 2.36
N VAL A 217 -9.89 24.22 1.63
CA VAL A 217 -8.69 23.45 2.01
C VAL A 217 -7.46 24.37 2.03
N THR A 218 -7.31 25.23 1.03
CA THR A 218 -6.20 26.18 0.94
C THR A 218 -6.22 27.18 2.09
N ALA A 219 -7.39 27.75 2.41
CA ALA A 219 -7.57 28.65 3.55
C ALA A 219 -7.21 27.97 4.88
N LEU A 220 -7.63 26.71 5.08
CA LEU A 220 -7.28 25.91 6.26
C LEU A 220 -5.77 25.64 6.34
N VAL A 221 -5.11 25.32 5.22
CA VAL A 221 -3.66 25.13 5.17
C VAL A 221 -2.94 26.44 5.52
N ILE A 222 -3.29 27.56 4.90
CA ILE A 222 -2.66 28.86 5.20
C ILE A 222 -2.85 29.21 6.69
N TRP A 223 -4.07 29.07 7.20
CA TRP A 223 -4.38 29.41 8.57
C TRP A 223 -3.63 28.54 9.58
N TYR A 224 -3.71 27.22 9.47
CA TYR A 224 -3.17 26.30 10.48
C TYR A 224 -1.70 25.92 10.27
N ARG A 225 -1.20 25.97 9.03
CA ARG A 225 0.20 25.62 8.71
C ARG A 225 1.14 26.82 8.79
N ILE A 226 0.63 28.04 8.55
CA ILE A 226 1.45 29.26 8.44
C ILE A 226 1.07 30.27 9.52
N LEU A 227 -0.16 30.80 9.48
CA LEU A 227 -0.55 31.95 10.30
C LEU A 227 -0.62 31.63 11.80
N ALA A 228 -1.24 30.51 12.19
CA ALA A 228 -1.39 30.13 13.59
C ALA A 228 -0.04 29.84 14.28
N PRO A 229 0.90 29.07 13.67
CA PRO A 229 2.24 28.90 14.23
C PRO A 229 3.01 30.21 14.35
N ILE A 230 2.97 31.08 13.33
CA ILE A 230 3.65 32.39 13.39
C ILE A 230 3.09 33.23 14.53
N ARG A 231 1.76 33.35 14.61
CA ARG A 231 1.08 34.11 15.67
C ARG A 231 1.41 33.58 17.06
N LEU A 232 1.44 32.26 17.25
CA LEU A 232 1.80 31.61 18.51
C LEU A 232 3.22 31.98 18.92
N ASN A 233 4.19 31.81 18.02
CA ASN A 233 5.60 32.02 18.33
C ASN A 233 5.94 33.50 18.56
N LEU A 234 5.33 34.42 17.80
CA LEU A 234 5.50 35.86 18.02
C LEU A 234 4.93 36.32 19.37
N ARG A 235 3.81 35.72 19.80
CA ARG A 235 3.15 36.04 21.08
C ARG A 235 3.93 35.54 22.29
N HIS A 236 4.45 34.32 22.21
CA HIS A 236 5.04 33.62 23.36
C HIS A 236 6.57 33.75 23.46
N ARG A 237 7.29 34.06 22.36
CA ARG A 237 8.74 34.33 22.34
C ARG A 237 9.57 33.34 23.18
N MET A 238 9.44 32.05 22.86
CA MET A 238 10.05 30.98 23.65
C MET A 238 11.57 30.92 23.47
N ARG A 239 12.27 30.55 24.55
CA ARG A 239 13.71 30.32 24.57
C ARG A 239 14.06 29.13 25.45
N VAL A 240 15.18 28.47 25.13
CA VAL A 240 15.79 27.48 26.03
C VAL A 240 16.25 28.21 27.28
N GLU A 241 15.83 27.73 28.45
CA GLU A 241 16.27 28.23 29.75
C GLU A 241 17.42 27.40 30.29
N ALA A 242 17.27 26.07 30.26
CA ALA A 242 18.30 25.12 30.67
C ALA A 242 18.12 23.78 29.95
N VAL A 243 19.21 23.02 29.90
CA VAL A 243 19.22 21.61 29.50
C VAL A 243 19.80 20.81 30.66
N ILE A 244 19.08 19.80 31.11
CA ILE A 244 19.41 18.98 32.28
C ILE A 244 19.52 17.54 31.82
N GLU A 245 20.62 16.86 32.12
CA GLU A 245 20.72 15.42 31.91
C GLU A 245 20.00 14.68 33.05
N GLU A 246 19.00 13.87 32.72
CA GLU A 246 18.18 13.13 33.68
C GLU A 246 18.77 11.75 33.95
N THR A 247 19.15 11.05 32.88
CA THR A 247 19.84 9.76 32.90
C THR A 247 20.74 9.68 31.65
N PRO A 248 21.69 8.72 31.57
CA PRO A 248 22.56 8.60 30.40
C PRO A 248 21.79 8.57 29.08
N GLY A 249 21.97 9.61 28.27
CA GLY A 249 21.29 9.76 26.99
C GLY A 249 19.83 10.21 27.06
N VAL A 250 19.36 10.75 28.19
CA VAL A 250 18.04 11.38 28.34
C VAL A 250 18.20 12.80 28.90
N VAL A 251 17.74 13.80 28.16
CA VAL A 251 17.84 15.21 28.55
C VAL A 251 16.47 15.86 28.69
N SER A 252 16.31 16.68 29.73
CA SER A 252 15.20 17.62 29.88
C SER A 252 15.59 18.99 29.36
N VAL A 253 14.81 19.54 28.44
CA VAL A 253 14.96 20.92 27.97
C VAL A 253 13.85 21.76 28.61
N LEU A 254 14.26 22.77 29.37
CA LEU A 254 13.37 23.75 29.99
C LEU A 254 13.20 24.92 29.02
N ILE A 255 11.95 25.28 28.74
CA ILE A 255 11.60 26.34 27.80
C ILE A 255 10.85 27.44 28.55
N SER A 256 11.44 28.62 28.59
CA SER A 256 10.82 29.82 29.12
C SER A 256 10.12 30.63 28.02
N GLY A 257 9.19 31.50 28.41
CA GLY A 257 8.53 32.42 27.50
C GLY A 257 7.43 33.24 28.15
N ARG A 258 6.70 34.00 27.33
CA ARG A 258 5.66 34.94 27.80
C ARG A 258 4.29 34.30 27.81
N LYS A 259 3.56 34.41 28.93
CA LYS A 259 2.13 34.02 29.05
C LYS A 259 1.87 32.60 28.51
N LEU A 260 2.75 31.64 28.82
CA LEU A 260 2.68 30.28 28.29
C LEU A 260 1.38 29.56 28.69
N HIS A 261 0.83 29.87 29.87
CA HIS A 261 -0.49 29.40 30.28
C HIS A 261 -1.62 29.70 29.26
N ARG A 262 -1.50 30.77 28.45
CA ARG A 262 -2.51 31.12 27.43
C ARG A 262 -2.42 30.28 26.16
N MET A 263 -1.44 29.39 26.02
CA MET A 263 -1.38 28.47 24.88
C MET A 263 -2.44 27.37 24.96
N GLY A 264 -3.05 27.15 26.14
CA GLY A 264 -4.04 26.09 26.34
C GLY A 264 -3.44 24.69 26.17
N ALA A 265 -2.16 24.53 26.53
CA ALA A 265 -1.52 23.23 26.61
C ALA A 265 -2.02 22.46 27.81
N GLU A 266 -2.23 21.16 27.65
CA GLU A 266 -2.63 20.24 28.72
C GLU A 266 -1.59 19.14 28.92
N ALA A 267 -1.59 18.54 30.11
CA ALA A 267 -0.73 17.38 30.39
C ALA A 267 -1.03 16.23 29.42
N GLY A 268 0.04 15.55 28.97
CA GLY A 268 -0.02 14.48 27.99
C GLY A 268 -0.13 14.94 26.52
N GLN A 269 -0.20 16.25 26.27
CA GLN A 269 -0.04 16.82 24.92
C GLN A 269 1.43 16.99 24.52
N PHE A 270 1.63 17.18 23.22
CA PHE A 270 2.93 17.43 22.63
C PHE A 270 2.89 18.64 21.72
N PHE A 271 4.07 19.20 21.47
CA PHE A 271 4.29 20.21 20.45
C PHE A 271 5.29 19.67 19.45
N ARG A 272 5.30 20.27 18.26
CA ARG A 272 6.46 20.14 17.37
C ARG A 272 7.40 21.28 17.62
N TRP A 273 8.61 20.94 18.01
CA TRP A 273 9.63 21.89 18.44
C TRP A 273 10.64 22.09 17.33
N ARG A 274 11.00 23.35 17.12
CA ARG A 274 12.07 23.78 16.22
C ARG A 274 13.00 24.67 17.03
N PHE A 275 14.19 24.16 17.29
CA PHE A 275 15.25 24.89 17.97
C PHE A 275 16.05 25.66 16.92
N LEU A 276 16.12 26.98 17.04
CA LEU A 276 16.83 27.84 16.09
C LEU A 276 18.34 27.87 16.39
N ALA A 277 18.93 26.68 16.46
CA ALA A 277 20.36 26.44 16.61
C ALA A 277 20.98 25.97 15.27
N PRO A 278 22.31 26.10 15.09
CA PRO A 278 23.03 25.52 13.95
C PRO A 278 22.68 24.04 13.77
N GLY A 279 22.47 23.58 12.53
CA GLY A 279 22.07 22.20 12.22
C GLY A 279 20.62 21.82 12.56
N MET A 280 19.91 22.58 13.39
CA MET A 280 18.54 22.26 13.85
C MET A 280 17.45 23.22 13.35
N ARG A 281 17.84 24.37 12.78
CA ARG A 281 16.92 25.47 12.41
C ARG A 281 15.75 25.09 11.48
N PHE A 282 15.89 24.04 10.68
CA PHE A 282 14.84 23.62 9.74
C PHE A 282 14.10 22.34 10.16
N SER A 283 14.65 21.57 11.10
CA SER A 283 14.02 20.35 11.60
C SER A 283 12.93 20.68 12.62
N SER A 284 11.90 19.84 12.67
CA SER A 284 10.79 20.01 13.60
C SER A 284 10.33 18.65 14.12
N HIS A 285 10.51 18.43 15.42
CA HIS A 285 10.30 17.13 16.04
C HIS A 285 9.19 17.17 17.09
N PRO A 286 8.30 16.18 17.11
CA PRO A 286 7.26 16.10 18.12
C PRO A 286 7.85 15.64 19.45
N TYR A 287 7.71 16.45 20.50
CA TYR A 287 8.05 16.07 21.88
C TYR A 287 6.91 16.40 22.82
N SER A 288 6.54 15.42 23.62
CA SER A 288 5.53 15.54 24.66
C SER A 288 6.03 16.40 25.81
N LEU A 289 5.11 17.13 26.42
CA LEU A 289 5.43 17.84 27.65
C LEU A 289 5.67 16.82 28.77
N SER A 290 6.82 16.94 29.43
CA SER A 290 7.21 16.11 30.57
C SER A 290 6.88 16.74 31.91
N ALA A 291 6.27 17.92 31.93
CA ALA A 291 5.73 18.55 33.13
C ALA A 291 4.41 19.26 32.82
N ALA A 292 3.58 19.47 33.85
CA ALA A 292 2.40 20.32 33.71
C ALA A 292 2.81 21.72 33.23
N PRO A 293 2.13 22.31 32.22
CA PRO A 293 2.41 23.67 31.76
C PRO A 293 2.31 24.69 32.89
N ARG A 294 3.42 25.37 33.20
CA ARG A 294 3.43 26.49 34.15
C ARG A 294 3.27 27.82 33.41
N PRO A 295 2.91 28.93 34.09
CA PRO A 295 2.69 30.22 33.44
C PRO A 295 3.85 30.72 32.58
N ASN A 296 5.09 30.41 32.98
CA ASN A 296 6.31 30.93 32.37
C ASN A 296 7.28 29.83 31.91
N MET A 297 6.96 28.54 32.12
CA MET A 297 7.88 27.44 31.83
C MET A 297 7.15 26.21 31.28
N LEU A 298 7.77 25.57 30.29
CA LEU A 298 7.44 24.24 29.78
C LEU A 298 8.67 23.36 29.93
N ARG A 299 8.45 22.05 30.03
CA ARG A 299 9.54 21.07 29.99
C ARG A 299 9.22 19.98 28.99
N ILE A 300 10.22 19.61 28.20
CA ILE A 300 10.24 18.38 27.43
C ILE A 300 11.39 17.52 27.93
N THR A 301 11.25 16.21 27.84
CA THR A 301 12.34 15.27 28.16
C THR A 301 12.49 14.32 26.98
N VAL A 302 13.73 14.11 26.52
CA VAL A 302 13.99 13.47 25.23
C VAL A 302 15.16 12.50 25.36
N LYS A 303 14.98 11.29 24.84
CA LYS A 303 16.04 10.29 24.70
C LYS A 303 16.84 10.53 23.41
N ALA A 304 18.16 10.50 23.51
CA ALA A 304 19.10 10.53 22.40
C ALA A 304 19.02 9.20 21.62
N ILE A 305 18.40 9.22 20.44
CA ILE A 305 18.15 8.05 19.58
C ILE A 305 18.45 8.32 18.11
N GLY A 306 18.83 9.56 17.78
CA GLY A 306 19.24 9.99 16.45
C GLY A 306 19.78 11.41 16.49
N ASP A 307 20.35 11.86 15.38
CA ASP A 307 21.17 13.07 15.29
C ASP A 307 20.52 14.29 15.94
N HIS A 308 19.24 14.55 15.63
CA HIS A 308 18.52 15.69 16.23
C HIS A 308 18.29 15.56 17.73
N SER A 309 17.91 14.37 18.24
CA SER A 309 17.64 14.23 19.68
C SER A 309 18.92 14.16 20.50
N SER A 310 20.02 13.68 19.93
CA SER A 310 21.35 13.76 20.53
C SER A 310 21.85 15.19 20.63
N ALA A 311 21.61 16.01 19.60
CA ALA A 311 22.02 17.43 19.57
C ALA A 311 21.29 18.30 20.61
N LEU A 312 20.17 17.84 21.21
CA LEU A 312 19.45 18.61 22.24
C LEU A 312 20.30 18.88 23.49
N ARG A 313 21.26 18.00 23.79
CA ARG A 313 22.19 18.16 24.93
C ARG A 313 23.15 19.34 24.75
N GLU A 314 23.36 19.75 23.50
CA GLU A 314 24.29 20.82 23.09
C GLU A 314 23.56 22.16 22.93
N LEU A 315 22.27 22.24 23.27
CA LEU A 315 21.52 23.49 23.19
C LEU A 315 21.96 24.47 24.28
N GLU A 316 22.37 25.65 23.84
CA GLU A 316 22.74 26.74 24.75
C GLU A 316 21.49 27.46 25.31
N PRO A 317 21.49 27.83 26.60
CA PRO A 317 20.52 28.76 27.16
C PRO A 317 20.39 30.03 26.31
N GLY A 318 19.15 30.50 26.15
CA GLY A 318 18.83 31.64 25.29
C GLY A 318 18.50 31.28 23.83
N THR A 319 18.77 30.05 23.39
CA THR A 319 18.40 29.57 22.04
C THR A 319 16.92 29.80 21.79
N ARG A 320 16.58 30.45 20.67
CA ARG A 320 15.18 30.73 20.30
C ARG A 320 14.47 29.43 19.91
N VAL A 321 13.24 29.27 20.39
CA VAL A 321 12.44 28.07 20.14
C VAL A 321 11.16 28.46 19.44
N TRP A 322 10.85 27.75 18.36
CA TRP A 322 9.52 27.77 17.74
C TRP A 322 8.78 26.49 18.06
N ALA A 323 7.51 26.61 18.45
CA ALA A 323 6.63 25.49 18.71
C ALA A 323 5.39 25.53 17.80
N GLU A 324 4.87 24.34 17.51
CA GLU A 324 3.61 24.14 16.80
C GLU A 324 2.72 23.20 17.61
N GLY A 325 1.49 23.60 17.92
CA GLY A 325 0.58 22.85 18.79
C GLY A 325 -0.30 23.77 19.66
N PRO A 326 -0.88 23.25 20.75
CA PRO A 326 -0.70 21.89 21.28
C PRO A 326 -1.42 20.81 20.45
N TYR A 327 -0.79 19.64 20.37
CA TYR A 327 -1.29 18.44 19.70
C TYR A 327 -1.42 17.27 20.66
N GLY A 328 -2.11 16.22 20.23
CA GLY A 328 -2.32 15.01 21.02
C GLY A 328 -3.69 14.98 21.71
N ALA A 329 -4.14 13.75 21.93
CA ALA A 329 -5.45 13.44 22.49
C ALA A 329 -5.36 12.77 23.87
N LEU A 330 -4.15 12.55 24.37
CA LEU A 330 -3.85 11.85 25.62
C LEU A 330 -3.95 12.84 26.79
N THR A 331 -5.18 13.19 27.14
CA THR A 331 -5.52 14.22 28.13
C THR A 331 -6.53 13.67 29.13
N ALA A 332 -6.74 14.38 30.24
CA ALA A 332 -7.71 14.01 31.27
C ALA A 332 -9.15 13.81 30.71
N ASP A 333 -9.49 14.49 29.61
CA ASP A 333 -10.78 14.38 28.89
C ASP A 333 -11.10 12.95 28.38
N LYS A 334 -10.10 12.06 28.31
CA LYS A 334 -10.30 10.66 27.91
C LYS A 334 -10.74 9.75 29.05
N ARG A 335 -10.66 10.24 30.29
CA ARG A 335 -11.09 9.47 31.45
C ARG A 335 -12.60 9.24 31.42
N SER A 336 -12.96 7.98 31.66
CA SER A 336 -14.31 7.44 31.76
C SER A 336 -14.59 6.71 33.10
N ARG A 337 -13.57 6.45 33.92
CA ARG A 337 -13.64 5.67 35.16
C ARG A 337 -13.04 6.39 36.38
N GLY A 338 -13.32 5.84 37.55
CA GLY A 338 -12.85 6.35 38.85
C GLY A 338 -11.35 6.13 39.07
N LYS A 339 -10.76 5.04 38.57
CA LYS A 339 -9.33 4.75 38.73
C LYS A 339 -8.59 4.91 37.39
N VAL A 340 -7.29 5.18 37.45
CA VAL A 340 -6.45 5.34 36.25
C VAL A 340 -5.14 4.59 36.40
N LEU A 341 -4.82 3.77 35.41
CA LEU A 341 -3.55 3.10 35.25
C LEU A 341 -2.75 3.80 34.15
N LEU A 342 -1.64 4.41 34.54
CA LEU A 342 -0.64 4.96 33.62
C LEU A 342 0.41 3.88 33.36
N VAL A 343 0.73 3.61 32.09
CA VAL A 343 1.77 2.66 31.70
C VAL A 343 2.80 3.35 30.84
N ALA A 344 4.04 3.41 31.33
CA ALA A 344 5.16 4.04 30.66
C ALA A 344 6.20 2.99 30.24
N GLY A 345 6.75 3.11 29.04
CA GLY A 345 7.94 2.39 28.59
C GLY A 345 9.03 3.35 28.13
N GLY A 346 10.22 3.29 28.75
CA GLY A 346 11.36 4.15 28.41
C GLY A 346 11.00 5.65 28.45
N VAL A 347 11.31 6.39 27.38
CA VAL A 347 10.99 7.83 27.26
C VAL A 347 9.47 8.11 27.19
N GLY A 348 8.65 7.06 27.03
CA GLY A 348 7.20 7.15 27.16
C GLY A 348 6.72 7.60 28.54
N ILE A 349 7.62 7.65 29.54
CA ILE A 349 7.38 8.26 30.84
C ILE A 349 7.02 9.74 30.75
N THR A 350 7.42 10.45 29.70
CA THR A 350 7.26 11.91 29.61
C THR A 350 5.81 12.40 29.69
N PRO A 351 4.87 12.01 28.81
CA PRO A 351 3.48 12.39 29.00
C PRO A 351 2.87 11.77 30.26
N MET A 352 3.35 10.60 30.69
CA MET A 352 2.83 9.90 31.88
C MET A 352 3.15 10.67 33.15
N ARG A 353 4.34 11.24 33.30
CA ARG A 353 4.72 12.05 34.47
C ARG A 353 3.89 13.32 34.56
N ALA A 354 3.65 14.01 33.43
CA ALA A 354 2.76 15.17 33.42
C ALA A 354 1.31 14.82 33.79
N LEU A 355 0.80 13.68 33.32
CA LEU A 355 -0.53 13.19 33.69
C LEU A 355 -0.58 12.69 35.14
N PHE A 356 0.48 12.06 35.63
CA PHE A 356 0.57 11.56 37.00
C PHE A 356 0.55 12.70 38.03
N GLU A 357 1.07 13.88 37.68
CA GLU A 357 0.93 15.09 38.49
C GLU A 357 -0.50 15.64 38.47
N THR A 358 -1.17 15.65 37.31
CA THR A 358 -2.34 16.50 37.08
C THR A 358 -3.69 15.80 36.99
N LEU A 359 -3.72 14.50 36.72
CA LEU A 359 -4.97 13.75 36.61
C LEU A 359 -5.73 13.78 37.93
N PRO A 360 -7.02 14.13 37.97
CA PRO A 360 -7.76 14.13 39.22
C PRO A 360 -7.86 12.71 39.80
N GLY A 361 -7.85 12.54 41.11
CA GLY A 361 -7.98 11.22 41.74
C GLY A 361 -7.74 11.32 43.24
N ALA A 362 -8.44 10.52 44.03
CA ALA A 362 -8.15 10.37 45.46
C ALA A 362 -6.92 9.47 45.65
N ALA A 363 -6.40 9.43 46.88
CA ALA A 363 -5.35 8.48 47.25
C ALA A 363 -5.79 7.05 46.89
N GLY A 364 -4.90 6.32 46.20
CA GLY A 364 -5.15 4.96 45.69
C GLY A 364 -5.87 4.88 44.34
N ASP A 365 -6.42 5.97 43.79
CA ASP A 365 -7.11 5.93 42.49
C ASP A 365 -6.14 5.94 41.29
N LEU A 366 -4.88 6.31 41.51
CA LEU A 366 -3.87 6.41 40.45
C LEU A 366 -2.76 5.38 40.66
N THR A 367 -2.46 4.65 39.60
CA THR A 367 -1.32 3.74 39.54
C THR A 367 -0.46 4.08 38.32
N LEU A 368 0.85 4.17 38.50
CA LEU A 368 1.82 4.29 37.41
C LEU A 368 2.72 3.05 37.38
N LEU A 369 2.72 2.33 36.25
CA LEU A 369 3.63 1.24 35.94
C LEU A 369 4.71 1.73 34.96
N TYR A 370 5.96 1.81 35.41
CA TYR A 370 7.09 2.28 34.62
C TYR A 370 8.06 1.13 34.25
N ARG A 371 8.16 0.84 32.95
CA ARG A 371 9.09 -0.12 32.37
C ARG A 371 10.35 0.58 31.83
N ALA A 372 11.52 0.19 32.33
CA ALA A 372 12.83 0.63 31.83
C ALA A 372 13.81 -0.56 31.81
N ASN A 373 14.93 -0.52 31.08
CA ASN A 373 15.82 -1.69 30.97
C ASN A 373 16.52 -1.99 32.30
N THR A 374 17.13 -0.97 32.90
CA THR A 374 17.80 -1.02 34.20
C THR A 374 17.20 0.02 35.15
N THR A 375 17.59 -0.02 36.42
CA THR A 375 17.21 1.02 37.40
C THR A 375 17.79 2.38 37.04
N GLN A 376 18.97 2.45 36.42
CA GLN A 376 19.59 3.69 35.94
C GLN A 376 18.82 4.32 34.78
N ASP A 377 18.01 3.55 34.06
CA ASP A 377 17.20 4.03 32.94
C ASP A 377 15.85 4.64 33.39
N LEU A 378 15.54 4.64 34.69
CA LEU A 378 14.31 5.21 35.24
C LEU A 378 14.42 6.73 35.32
N ALA A 379 14.28 7.40 34.18
CA ALA A 379 14.30 8.86 34.12
C ALA A 379 13.14 9.48 34.92
N LEU A 380 13.42 10.60 35.59
CA LEU A 380 12.47 11.34 36.45
C LEU A 380 11.98 10.55 37.68
N TRP A 381 12.72 9.52 38.13
CA TRP A 381 12.29 8.66 39.24
C TRP A 381 11.98 9.42 40.52
N ASP A 382 12.87 10.32 40.95
CA ASP A 382 12.71 11.05 42.22
C ASP A 382 11.45 11.92 42.20
N GLU A 383 11.20 12.63 41.09
CA GLU A 383 9.98 13.41 40.93
C GLU A 383 8.72 12.54 40.95
N LEU A 384 8.76 11.37 40.33
CA LEU A 384 7.63 10.43 40.32
C LEU A 384 7.37 9.88 41.72
N ALA A 385 8.41 9.60 42.50
CA ALA A 385 8.31 9.14 43.88
C ALA A 385 7.67 10.23 44.76
N THR A 386 8.12 11.48 44.65
CA THR A 386 7.51 12.62 45.35
C THR A 386 6.04 12.79 44.99
N ILE A 387 5.70 12.77 43.70
CA ILE A 387 4.30 12.87 43.24
C ILE A 387 3.48 11.69 43.80
N ALA A 388 4.04 10.48 43.82
CA ALA A 388 3.34 9.32 44.34
C ALA A 388 3.01 9.46 45.84
N GLU A 389 3.97 9.94 46.63
CA GLU A 389 3.81 10.19 48.06
C GLU A 389 2.78 11.29 48.34
N GLU A 390 2.95 12.47 47.74
CA GLU A 390 2.06 13.63 47.92
C GLU A 390 0.60 13.31 47.56
N ARG A 391 0.41 12.43 46.56
CA ARG A 391 -0.91 12.08 46.05
C ARG A 391 -1.49 10.81 46.64
N GLY A 392 -0.72 10.06 47.44
CA GLY A 392 -1.06 8.69 47.85
C GLY A 392 -1.32 7.77 46.66
N ALA A 393 -0.57 7.95 45.57
CA ALA A 393 -0.69 7.15 44.35
C ALA A 393 0.28 5.96 44.36
N ARG A 394 -0.03 4.90 43.61
CA ARG A 394 0.80 3.70 43.53
C ARG A 394 1.84 3.86 42.42
N LEU A 395 3.12 3.86 42.77
CA LEU A 395 4.23 3.84 41.82
C LEU A 395 4.83 2.43 41.75
N MET A 396 4.82 1.84 40.57
CA MET A 396 5.35 0.51 40.28
C MET A 396 6.38 0.62 39.15
N TYR A 397 7.47 -0.14 39.25
CA TYR A 397 8.46 -0.23 38.18
C TYR A 397 8.77 -1.67 37.82
N ALA A 398 9.29 -1.85 36.61
CA ALA A 398 9.73 -3.14 36.09
C ALA A 398 11.03 -2.93 35.30
N VAL A 399 12.09 -3.63 35.69
CA VAL A 399 13.42 -3.62 35.05
C VAL A 399 13.88 -5.04 34.76
N ASN A 400 14.81 -5.22 33.83
CA ASN A 400 15.33 -6.55 33.52
C ASN A 400 15.99 -7.17 34.76
N SER A 401 15.99 -8.50 34.84
CA SER A 401 16.85 -9.19 35.79
C SER A 401 18.33 -8.90 35.51
N PRO A 402 19.25 -9.13 36.46
CA PRO A 402 20.70 -9.04 36.21
C PRO A 402 21.16 -9.87 34.99
N GLU A 403 20.48 -10.98 34.70
CA GLU A 403 20.72 -11.88 33.57
C GLU A 403 20.09 -11.38 32.25
N GLY A 404 19.42 -10.22 32.28
CA GLY A 404 18.79 -9.59 31.13
C GLY A 404 17.37 -10.08 30.83
N GLU A 405 16.79 -10.93 31.70
CA GLU A 405 15.44 -11.44 31.51
C GLU A 405 14.42 -10.31 31.66
N ARG A 406 13.45 -10.25 30.74
CA ARG A 406 12.41 -9.22 30.80
C ARG A 406 11.35 -9.62 31.83
N PRO A 407 10.86 -8.68 32.65
CA PRO A 407 9.76 -8.95 33.57
C PRO A 407 8.53 -9.48 32.82
N ASP A 408 7.89 -10.47 33.43
CA ASP A 408 6.60 -10.95 32.95
C ASP A 408 5.53 -9.86 33.11
N ILE A 409 4.90 -9.51 31.98
CA ILE A 409 3.74 -8.63 31.91
C ILE A 409 2.62 -9.43 31.24
N SER A 410 2.20 -10.49 31.92
CA SER A 410 1.05 -11.31 31.57
C SER A 410 -0.23 -10.77 32.21
N ALA A 411 -1.38 -11.25 31.72
CA ALA A 411 -2.67 -10.98 32.34
C ALA A 411 -2.68 -11.40 33.82
N GLU A 412 -2.17 -12.60 34.11
CA GLU A 412 -2.09 -13.17 35.46
C GLU A 412 -1.25 -12.30 36.40
N THR A 413 -0.08 -11.85 35.95
CA THR A 413 0.80 -10.99 36.76
C THR A 413 0.19 -9.60 36.99
N LEU A 414 -0.50 -9.04 35.99
CA LEU A 414 -1.21 -7.77 36.13
C LEU A 414 -2.38 -7.89 37.10
N THR A 415 -3.25 -8.89 36.96
CA THR A 415 -4.39 -9.12 37.87
C THR A 415 -3.94 -9.38 39.30
N ARG A 416 -2.83 -10.12 39.49
CA ARG A 416 -2.26 -10.36 40.82
C ARG A 416 -1.77 -9.07 41.49
N LYS A 417 -1.14 -8.16 40.75
CA LYS A 417 -0.61 -6.89 41.28
C LYS A 417 -1.67 -5.79 41.36
N LEU A 418 -2.66 -5.82 40.48
CA LEU A 418 -3.78 -4.88 40.37
C LEU A 418 -5.09 -5.66 40.29
N PRO A 419 -5.62 -6.15 41.43
CA PRO A 419 -6.86 -6.94 41.45
C PRO A 419 -8.08 -6.19 40.93
N ASP A 420 -8.02 -4.86 40.94
CA ASP A 420 -9.07 -3.92 40.53
C ASP A 420 -8.80 -3.30 39.15
N ILE A 421 -8.03 -3.98 38.29
CA ILE A 421 -7.63 -3.47 36.96
C ILE A 421 -8.82 -3.13 36.04
N ASP A 422 -9.97 -3.75 36.24
CA ASP A 422 -11.21 -3.50 35.48
C ASP A 422 -11.83 -2.13 35.80
N ASP A 423 -11.52 -1.56 36.98
CA ASP A 423 -11.97 -0.24 37.38
C ASP A 423 -11.08 0.89 36.83
N HIS A 424 -9.97 0.55 36.17
CA HIS A 424 -9.00 1.51 35.68
C HIS A 424 -9.24 1.89 34.22
N ASP A 425 -9.23 3.19 33.92
CA ASP A 425 -8.87 3.62 32.57
C ASP A 425 -7.37 3.49 32.36
N VAL A 426 -6.97 2.95 31.22
CA VAL A 426 -5.54 2.77 30.92
C VAL A 426 -5.06 3.84 29.94
N PHE A 427 -4.04 4.59 30.35
CA PHE A 427 -3.26 5.50 29.53
C PHE A 427 -1.88 4.89 29.34
N MET A 428 -1.42 4.77 28.10
CA MET A 428 -0.18 4.05 27.82
C MET A 428 0.68 4.78 26.79
N CYS A 429 1.97 4.90 27.09
CA CYS A 429 2.96 5.43 26.17
C CYS A 429 4.27 4.64 26.26
N GLY A 430 4.75 4.12 25.14
CA GLY A 430 6.01 3.38 25.07
C GLY A 430 6.26 2.74 23.70
N PRO A 431 7.35 1.95 23.56
CA PRO A 431 7.73 1.32 22.31
C PRO A 431 6.61 0.38 21.77
N PRO A 432 6.48 0.21 20.44
CA PRO A 432 5.37 -0.56 19.85
C PRO A 432 5.25 -2.00 20.36
N GLY A 433 6.37 -2.71 20.56
CA GLY A 433 6.37 -4.08 21.06
C GLY A 433 5.88 -4.17 22.50
N PHE A 434 6.35 -3.27 23.37
CA PHE A 434 5.89 -3.16 24.75
C PHE A 434 4.41 -2.79 24.83
N ALA A 435 3.99 -1.77 24.05
CA ALA A 435 2.59 -1.34 24.02
C ALA A 435 1.65 -2.47 23.55
N GLN A 436 2.08 -3.30 22.60
CA GLN A 436 1.31 -4.45 22.15
C GLN A 436 1.22 -5.53 23.24
N GLN A 437 2.34 -5.86 23.89
CA GLN A 437 2.38 -6.83 24.99
C GLN A 437 1.44 -6.43 26.14
N VAL A 438 1.54 -5.17 26.59
CA VAL A 438 0.67 -4.62 27.64
C VAL A 438 -0.79 -4.65 27.20
N PHE A 439 -1.09 -4.29 25.95
CA PHE A 439 -2.46 -4.32 25.45
C PHE A 439 -3.05 -5.74 25.43
N GLU A 440 -2.27 -6.74 25.02
CA GLU A 440 -2.67 -8.15 25.03
C GLU A 440 -2.89 -8.65 26.47
N ALA A 441 -1.99 -8.30 27.40
CA ALA A 441 -2.11 -8.63 28.81
C ALA A 441 -3.34 -8.00 29.47
N LEU A 442 -3.60 -6.71 29.22
CA LEU A 442 -4.80 -6.01 29.72
C LEU A 442 -6.08 -6.61 29.19
N ARG A 443 -6.10 -6.99 27.90
CA ARG A 443 -7.24 -7.65 27.28
C ARG A 443 -7.49 -9.02 27.87
N GLY A 444 -6.43 -9.78 28.17
CA GLY A 444 -6.53 -11.06 28.86
C GLY A 444 -6.99 -10.93 30.31
N ALA A 445 -6.68 -9.81 30.97
CA ALA A 445 -7.04 -9.53 32.36
C ALA A 445 -8.50 -9.04 32.55
N GLY A 446 -9.28 -8.86 31.48
CA GLY A 446 -10.67 -8.37 31.55
C GLY A 446 -10.83 -6.85 31.39
N SER A 447 -9.72 -6.10 31.31
CA SER A 447 -9.75 -4.65 31.23
C SER A 447 -10.39 -4.19 29.91
N PRO A 448 -11.28 -3.17 29.93
CA PRO A 448 -11.85 -2.59 28.71
C PRO A 448 -10.75 -2.13 27.75
N PRO A 449 -11.03 -2.05 26.43
CA PRO A 449 -10.02 -1.65 25.46
C PRO A 449 -9.38 -0.32 25.87
N ALA A 450 -8.10 -0.37 26.23
CA ALA A 450 -7.34 0.79 26.71
C ALA A 450 -7.56 2.00 25.78
N ALA A 451 -7.58 3.20 26.35
CA ALA A 451 -7.37 4.43 25.60
C ALA A 451 -5.91 4.43 25.10
N SER A 452 -5.61 3.54 24.16
CA SER A 452 -4.29 3.33 23.58
C SER A 452 -3.98 4.47 22.64
N ILE A 453 -3.49 5.57 23.20
CA ILE A 453 -2.81 6.59 22.41
C ILE A 453 -1.32 6.28 22.54
N THR A 454 -0.89 5.26 21.79
CA THR A 454 0.54 5.05 21.56
C THR A 454 1.06 6.26 20.77
N SER A 455 1.67 7.25 21.42
CA SER A 455 2.43 8.26 20.69
C SER A 455 3.63 7.55 20.06
N ARG A 456 3.54 7.23 18.77
CA ARG A 456 4.65 6.60 18.07
C ARG A 456 5.72 7.66 17.83
N SER A 457 6.76 7.69 18.65
CA SER A 457 8.01 8.30 18.20
C SER A 457 8.45 7.50 16.96
N ARG A 458 8.51 8.15 15.79
CA ARG A 458 8.80 7.46 14.52
C ARG A 458 10.23 6.90 14.49
N CYS A 459 11.06 7.33 15.44
CA CYS A 459 12.47 7.03 15.57
C CYS A 459 12.72 5.63 16.20
N GLU A 460 11.88 5.16 17.13
CA GLU A 460 11.99 3.80 17.73
C GLU A 460 11.63 2.64 16.78
N ARG A 461 11.20 2.91 15.54
CA ARG A 461 10.97 1.85 14.55
C ARG A 461 12.28 1.26 14.00
N ARG A 462 13.44 1.81 14.37
CA ARG A 462 14.75 1.32 13.90
C ARG A 462 15.15 -0.03 14.50
N GLU A 463 14.63 -0.41 15.68
CA GLU A 463 15.07 -1.62 16.40
C GLU A 463 14.07 -2.79 16.39
N SER A 464 12.79 -2.58 16.08
CA SER A 464 11.80 -3.68 16.06
C SER A 464 11.81 -4.39 14.70
N GLY A 465 12.85 -5.19 14.48
CA GLY A 465 12.99 -6.14 13.38
C GLY A 465 12.17 -7.42 13.58
N ALA A 466 10.89 -7.34 13.96
CA ALA A 466 9.99 -8.50 13.91
C ALA A 466 8.52 -8.07 14.05
N MET A 467 7.87 -7.75 12.93
CA MET A 467 6.41 -7.64 12.88
C MET A 467 5.94 -8.31 11.59
N LYS A 468 5.02 -9.28 11.72
CA LYS A 468 4.35 -10.05 10.65
C LYS A 468 4.16 -9.21 9.39
N LYS A 469 4.51 -9.77 8.22
CA LYS A 469 4.28 -9.19 6.88
C LYS A 469 2.78 -8.95 6.64
N SER A 470 2.21 -7.87 7.18
CA SER A 470 1.03 -7.27 6.56
C SER A 470 1.48 -6.82 5.18
N HIS A 471 0.88 -7.33 4.11
CA HIS A 471 1.22 -6.92 2.74
C HIS A 471 0.36 -5.69 2.38
N PRO A 472 0.83 -4.45 2.60
CA PRO A 472 0.06 -3.25 2.27
C PRO A 472 -0.28 -3.18 0.78
N ILE A 473 0.60 -3.72 -0.07
CA ILE A 473 0.39 -3.81 -1.52
C ILE A 473 -0.80 -4.71 -1.85
N ARG A 474 -0.96 -5.85 -1.17
CA ARG A 474 -2.12 -6.74 -1.38
C ARG A 474 -3.45 -6.06 -1.02
N ARG A 475 -3.48 -5.25 0.04
CA ARG A 475 -4.67 -4.47 0.42
C ARG A 475 -4.97 -3.32 -0.54
N VAL A 476 -3.93 -2.67 -1.07
CA VAL A 476 -4.08 -1.64 -2.10
C VAL A 476 -4.59 -2.28 -3.39
N MET A 477 -4.02 -3.40 -3.82
CA MET A 477 -4.44 -4.17 -5.00
C MET A 477 -5.89 -4.65 -4.91
N LEU A 478 -6.31 -5.16 -3.74
CA LEU A 478 -7.69 -5.57 -3.51
C LEU A 478 -8.67 -4.38 -3.53
N ALA A 479 -8.26 -3.24 -2.98
CA ALA A 479 -9.08 -2.03 -3.00
C ALA A 479 -9.13 -1.38 -4.38
N THR A 480 -8.04 -1.37 -5.15
CA THR A 480 -8.05 -0.93 -6.55
C THR A 480 -8.88 -1.87 -7.41
N ALA A 481 -8.80 -3.19 -7.20
CA ALA A 481 -9.69 -4.15 -7.85
C ALA A 481 -11.15 -3.88 -7.49
N ALA A 482 -11.48 -3.62 -6.23
CA ALA A 482 -12.83 -3.25 -5.82
C ALA A 482 -13.30 -1.91 -6.44
N THR A 483 -12.43 -0.91 -6.56
CA THR A 483 -12.74 0.35 -7.26
C THR A 483 -12.99 0.11 -8.75
N VAL A 484 -12.16 -0.71 -9.40
CA VAL A 484 -12.34 -1.10 -10.80
C VAL A 484 -13.64 -1.87 -10.97
N SER A 485 -13.94 -2.86 -10.14
CA SER A 485 -15.21 -3.59 -10.15
C SER A 485 -16.41 -2.68 -9.89
N GLY A 486 -16.28 -1.69 -9.01
CA GLY A 486 -17.31 -0.69 -8.75
C GLY A 486 -17.54 0.23 -9.96
N ILE A 487 -16.48 0.67 -10.63
CA ILE A 487 -16.56 1.45 -11.87
C ILE A 487 -17.19 0.62 -12.98
N VAL A 488 -16.77 -0.64 -13.16
CA VAL A 488 -17.35 -1.57 -14.16
C VAL A 488 -18.84 -1.79 -13.88
N LEU A 489 -19.22 -2.04 -12.62
CA LEU A 489 -20.63 -2.17 -12.24
C LEU A 489 -21.42 -0.89 -12.53
N LEU A 490 -20.89 0.29 -12.19
CA LEU A 490 -21.53 1.57 -12.47
C LEU A 490 -21.70 1.80 -13.99
N LEU A 491 -20.70 1.45 -14.80
CA LEU A 491 -20.79 1.55 -16.25
C LEU A 491 -21.84 0.58 -16.82
N SER A 492 -21.93 -0.65 -16.30
CA SER A 492 -22.94 -1.63 -16.71
C SER A 492 -24.38 -1.26 -16.33
N LEU A 493 -24.56 -0.40 -15.32
CA LEU A 493 -25.87 0.11 -14.91
C LEU A 493 -26.36 1.28 -15.78
N LYS A 494 -25.53 1.81 -16.69
CA LYS A 494 -25.91 2.90 -17.59
C LYS A 494 -26.69 2.37 -18.78
N PRO A 495 -27.88 2.91 -19.12
CA PRO A 495 -28.60 2.49 -20.31
C PRO A 495 -27.80 2.84 -21.58
N ALA A 496 -27.69 1.87 -22.50
CA ALA A 496 -27.29 2.14 -23.87
C ALA A 496 -28.45 2.83 -24.59
N SER A 497 -28.21 3.98 -25.22
CA SER A 497 -29.22 4.60 -26.09
C SER A 497 -29.21 3.92 -27.45
N ASP A 498 -30.40 3.72 -28.03
CA ASP A 498 -30.52 3.33 -29.44
C ASP A 498 -29.85 4.37 -30.33
N PRO A 499 -29.04 3.95 -31.34
CA PRO A 499 -28.34 4.87 -32.24
C PRO A 499 -29.29 5.75 -33.09
N ALA A 500 -30.60 5.48 -33.07
CA ALA A 500 -31.61 6.25 -33.78
C ALA A 500 -31.89 7.65 -33.19
N SER A 501 -31.43 7.95 -31.96
CA SER A 501 -31.75 9.23 -31.29
C SER A 501 -30.65 10.30 -31.41
N ALA A 502 -29.48 9.97 -31.98
CA ALA A 502 -28.30 10.85 -32.01
C ALA A 502 -28.19 11.72 -33.28
N SER A 503 -29.19 11.73 -34.17
CA SER A 503 -29.18 12.55 -35.39
C SER A 503 -29.70 13.99 -35.20
N ALA A 504 -29.95 14.44 -33.97
CA ALA A 504 -30.50 15.77 -33.71
C ALA A 504 -29.59 16.61 -32.80
N ALA A 505 -28.35 16.83 -33.21
CA ALA A 505 -27.52 17.96 -32.75
C ALA A 505 -26.33 18.15 -33.71
N GLY A 506 -26.56 18.89 -34.80
CA GLY A 506 -25.57 19.16 -35.84
C GLY A 506 -24.50 20.19 -35.47
N GLY A 507 -23.37 20.11 -36.17
CA GLY A 507 -22.30 21.10 -36.22
C GLY A 507 -21.19 20.61 -37.16
N ALA A 508 -21.14 21.17 -38.37
CA ALA A 508 -20.50 20.66 -39.58
C ALA A 508 -18.95 20.70 -39.61
N ALA A 509 -18.35 19.76 -40.36
CA ALA A 509 -17.04 19.88 -40.99
C ALA A 509 -17.18 19.56 -42.50
N PRO A 510 -16.42 20.20 -43.41
CA PRO A 510 -16.64 20.03 -44.85
C PRO A 510 -15.94 18.79 -45.41
N GLN A 511 -16.68 18.05 -46.24
CA GLN A 511 -16.19 16.99 -47.12
C GLN A 511 -15.48 17.56 -48.35
N GLN A 512 -14.43 16.88 -48.80
CA GLN A 512 -13.94 16.95 -50.17
C GLN A 512 -13.98 15.55 -50.78
N THR A 513 -14.67 15.46 -51.91
CA THR A 513 -14.93 14.31 -52.78
C THR A 513 -13.71 13.92 -53.62
N ALA A 514 -13.53 12.62 -53.87
CA ALA A 514 -13.06 12.13 -55.18
C ALA A 514 -13.49 10.67 -55.40
N ALA A 515 -13.76 10.38 -56.67
CA ALA A 515 -14.57 9.29 -57.19
C ALA A 515 -13.89 7.91 -57.26
N ALA A 516 -14.79 6.94 -57.40
CA ALA A 516 -14.65 5.53 -57.73
C ALA A 516 -13.78 5.18 -58.95
N GLN A 517 -13.30 3.92 -58.94
CA GLN A 517 -13.16 3.11 -60.14
C GLN A 517 -13.59 1.66 -59.84
N GLU A 518 -14.65 1.21 -60.54
CA GLU A 518 -15.16 -0.16 -60.65
C GLU A 518 -14.12 -1.09 -61.30
N SER A 519 -13.96 -2.36 -60.93
CA SER A 519 -14.70 -3.56 -61.39
C SER A 519 -13.80 -4.78 -61.03
N ALA A 520 -14.19 -6.05 -60.86
CA ALA A 520 -15.31 -6.86 -61.34
C ALA A 520 -15.54 -8.08 -60.41
N GLN A 521 -16.73 -8.68 -60.53
CA GLN A 521 -17.19 -9.93 -59.90
C GLN A 521 -16.36 -11.18 -60.27
N GLY A 522 -16.28 -12.14 -59.34
CA GLY A 522 -15.95 -13.53 -59.67
C GLY A 522 -15.94 -14.49 -58.47
N GLY A 523 -16.96 -15.35 -58.38
CA GLY A 523 -16.81 -16.72 -57.85
C GLY A 523 -17.14 -16.99 -56.38
N ALA A 524 -18.41 -17.25 -56.08
CA ALA A 524 -18.81 -17.99 -54.88
C ALA A 524 -18.34 -19.46 -55.00
N ALA A 525 -17.35 -19.85 -54.19
CA ALA A 525 -17.04 -21.25 -53.94
C ALA A 525 -17.88 -21.75 -52.76
N ALA A 526 -18.64 -22.82 -52.99
CA ALA A 526 -19.50 -23.46 -52.01
C ALA A 526 -18.70 -23.84 -50.75
N ALA A 527 -19.10 -23.29 -49.61
CA ALA A 527 -18.51 -23.59 -48.31
C ALA A 527 -18.80 -25.04 -47.91
N GLN A 528 -17.81 -25.92 -48.04
CA GLN A 528 -17.92 -27.28 -47.52
C GLN A 528 -17.95 -27.25 -45.99
N SER A 529 -19.02 -27.80 -45.42
CA SER A 529 -19.09 -28.09 -43.99
C SER A 529 -18.37 -29.41 -43.73
N GLY A 530 -17.34 -29.39 -42.90
CA GLY A 530 -16.44 -30.53 -42.68
C GLY A 530 -16.01 -30.62 -41.23
N THR A 531 -15.81 -31.85 -40.75
CA THR A 531 -15.25 -32.11 -39.42
C THR A 531 -13.81 -32.58 -39.57
N VAL A 532 -12.88 -31.88 -38.92
CA VAL A 532 -11.44 -32.13 -39.01
C VAL A 532 -10.89 -32.39 -37.61
N THR A 533 -10.12 -33.46 -37.46
CA THR A 533 -9.49 -33.83 -36.18
C THR A 533 -8.00 -33.53 -36.23
N GLY A 534 -7.51 -32.81 -35.22
CA GLY A 534 -6.11 -32.45 -35.07
C GLY A 534 -5.23 -33.63 -34.65
N ASP A 535 -3.92 -33.42 -34.70
CA ASP A 535 -2.96 -34.41 -34.20
C ASP A 535 -3.08 -34.62 -32.69
N VAL A 536 -2.73 -35.83 -32.24
CA VAL A 536 -2.69 -36.17 -30.81
C VAL A 536 -1.45 -35.55 -30.19
N VAL A 537 -1.64 -34.71 -29.17
CA VAL A 537 -0.55 -34.07 -28.43
C VAL A 537 -0.32 -34.82 -27.13
N LYS A 538 0.89 -35.37 -26.95
CA LYS A 538 1.25 -36.08 -25.72
C LYS A 538 1.62 -35.09 -24.63
N THR A 539 0.80 -35.02 -23.57
CA THR A 539 1.12 -34.25 -22.36
C THR A 539 1.55 -35.19 -21.24
N GLN A 540 2.22 -34.65 -20.22
CA GLN A 540 2.67 -35.42 -19.05
C GLN A 540 1.53 -36.06 -18.23
N TYR A 541 0.27 -35.67 -18.47
CA TYR A 541 -0.91 -36.23 -17.79
C TYR A 541 -1.80 -37.09 -18.71
N GLY A 542 -1.42 -37.24 -19.99
CA GLY A 542 -2.17 -38.01 -20.98
C GLY A 542 -2.27 -37.32 -22.34
N PRO A 543 -2.74 -38.02 -23.37
CA PRO A 543 -2.93 -37.44 -24.71
C PRO A 543 -4.08 -36.41 -24.72
N VAL A 544 -3.89 -35.32 -25.45
CA VAL A 544 -4.94 -34.35 -25.77
C VAL A 544 -5.17 -34.36 -27.29
N GLN A 545 -6.41 -34.47 -27.73
CA GLN A 545 -6.77 -34.38 -29.15
C GLN A 545 -8.07 -33.60 -29.32
N VAL A 546 -8.11 -32.68 -30.29
CA VAL A 546 -9.27 -31.81 -30.55
C VAL A 546 -9.83 -32.09 -31.95
N ARG A 547 -11.16 -32.10 -32.03
CA ARG A 547 -11.93 -32.18 -33.27
C ARG A 547 -12.73 -30.89 -33.43
N LEU A 548 -12.69 -30.34 -34.64
CA LEU A 548 -13.41 -29.15 -35.03
C LEU A 548 -14.44 -29.48 -36.10
N THR A 549 -15.59 -28.82 -36.03
CA THR A 549 -16.57 -28.79 -37.11
C THR A 549 -16.63 -27.37 -37.65
N MET A 550 -16.51 -27.23 -38.96
CA MET A 550 -16.57 -25.95 -39.65
C MET A 550 -17.86 -25.86 -40.48
N SER A 551 -18.50 -24.70 -40.46
CA SER A 551 -19.65 -24.37 -41.30
C SER A 551 -19.49 -22.93 -41.81
N GLY A 552 -19.66 -22.72 -43.13
CA GLY A 552 -19.50 -21.40 -43.74
C GLY A 552 -18.11 -20.79 -43.58
N GLY A 553 -17.05 -21.60 -43.49
CA GLY A 553 -15.67 -21.14 -43.28
C GLY A 553 -15.34 -20.69 -41.85
N LYS A 554 -16.25 -20.87 -40.89
CA LYS A 554 -16.06 -20.55 -39.47
C LYS A 554 -16.15 -21.82 -38.60
N ILE A 555 -15.49 -21.81 -37.44
CA ILE A 555 -15.58 -22.89 -36.46
C ILE A 555 -16.98 -22.84 -35.83
N SER A 556 -17.80 -23.86 -36.08
CA SER A 556 -19.15 -23.95 -35.52
C SER A 556 -19.20 -24.84 -34.28
N LYS A 557 -18.21 -25.72 -34.10
CA LYS A 557 -18.06 -26.59 -32.91
C LYS A 557 -16.60 -26.99 -32.69
N ALA A 558 -16.17 -27.07 -31.44
CA ALA A 558 -14.89 -27.64 -31.02
C ALA A 558 -15.12 -28.66 -29.89
N GLU A 559 -14.42 -29.78 -29.93
CA GLU A 559 -14.59 -30.89 -28.97
C GLU A 559 -13.27 -31.61 -28.71
N ALA A 560 -12.91 -31.82 -27.44
CA ALA A 560 -11.77 -32.66 -27.08
C ALA A 560 -12.14 -34.15 -27.20
N VAL A 561 -11.57 -34.84 -28.19
CA VAL A 561 -11.76 -36.28 -28.45
C VAL A 561 -10.94 -37.14 -27.50
N GLN A 562 -9.78 -36.64 -27.08
CA GLN A 562 -8.95 -37.25 -26.04
C GLN A 562 -8.52 -36.18 -25.04
N ALA A 563 -8.57 -36.51 -23.75
CA ALA A 563 -8.13 -35.62 -22.69
C ALA A 563 -7.45 -36.40 -21.55
N PRO A 564 -6.47 -35.79 -20.85
CA PRO A 564 -5.77 -36.36 -19.71
C PRO A 564 -6.70 -36.89 -18.61
N SER A 565 -6.49 -38.14 -18.16
CA SER A 565 -7.27 -38.79 -17.10
C SER A 565 -6.38 -39.40 -16.01
N GLY A 566 -6.72 -39.17 -14.73
CA GLY A 566 -6.06 -39.75 -13.56
C GLY A 566 -5.74 -38.71 -12.47
N GLY A 567 -6.05 -39.02 -11.20
CA GLY A 567 -5.76 -38.15 -10.05
C GLY A 567 -6.42 -36.77 -10.10
N THR A 568 -5.76 -35.75 -9.54
CA THR A 568 -6.24 -34.35 -9.49
C THR A 568 -6.33 -33.69 -10.89
N SER A 569 -5.77 -34.32 -11.92
CA SER A 569 -5.82 -33.84 -13.31
C SER A 569 -7.21 -34.04 -13.93
N SER A 570 -7.97 -35.06 -13.51
CA SER A 570 -9.33 -35.30 -14.04
C SER A 570 -10.28 -34.14 -13.72
N GLN A 571 -10.30 -33.66 -12.48
CA GLN A 571 -11.16 -32.54 -12.05
C GLN A 571 -10.82 -31.22 -12.76
N LYS A 572 -9.54 -31.00 -13.06
CA LYS A 572 -9.06 -29.80 -13.76
C LYS A 572 -9.36 -29.86 -15.26
N THR A 573 -9.20 -31.02 -15.87
CA THR A 573 -9.55 -31.28 -17.27
C THR A 573 -11.07 -31.12 -17.48
N GLU A 574 -11.90 -31.65 -16.58
CA GLU A 574 -13.36 -31.55 -16.65
C GLU A 574 -13.86 -30.10 -16.59
N LEU A 575 -13.22 -29.25 -15.77
CA LEU A 575 -13.55 -27.82 -15.68
C LEU A 575 -12.99 -26.98 -16.85
N ALA A 576 -11.88 -27.41 -17.46
CA ALA A 576 -11.17 -26.63 -18.47
C ALA A 576 -11.66 -26.91 -19.90
N VAL A 577 -11.94 -28.16 -20.25
CA VAL A 577 -12.32 -28.55 -21.63
C VAL A 577 -13.57 -27.82 -22.15
N PRO A 578 -14.67 -27.66 -21.37
CA PRO A 578 -15.83 -26.91 -21.85
C PRO A 578 -15.54 -25.44 -22.15
N ARG A 579 -14.67 -24.80 -21.36
CA ARG A 579 -14.27 -23.40 -21.57
C ARG A 579 -13.38 -23.25 -22.80
N LEU A 580 -12.41 -24.15 -22.97
CA LEU A 580 -11.54 -24.17 -24.14
C LEU A 580 -12.33 -24.43 -25.44
N ASN A 581 -13.34 -25.30 -25.41
CA ASN A 581 -14.26 -25.50 -26.53
C ASN A 581 -15.04 -24.21 -26.89
N GLN A 582 -15.54 -23.48 -25.87
CA GLN A 582 -16.26 -22.22 -26.08
C GLN A 582 -15.34 -21.12 -26.63
N GLU A 583 -14.13 -20.99 -26.08
CA GLU A 583 -13.14 -20.03 -26.55
C GLU A 583 -12.67 -20.33 -27.97
N ALA A 584 -12.47 -21.61 -28.33
CA ALA A 584 -12.09 -21.99 -29.70
C ALA A 584 -13.17 -21.61 -30.72
N VAL A 585 -14.45 -21.80 -30.37
CA VAL A 585 -15.57 -21.37 -31.23
C VAL A 585 -15.67 -19.85 -31.31
N ALA A 586 -15.47 -19.14 -30.18
CA ALA A 586 -15.56 -17.68 -30.11
C ALA A 586 -14.41 -16.97 -30.84
N ALA A 587 -13.17 -17.47 -30.66
CA ALA A 587 -11.97 -16.90 -31.25
C ALA A 587 -11.80 -17.28 -32.73
N GLY A 588 -12.37 -18.41 -33.17
CA GLY A 588 -12.22 -18.90 -34.54
C GLY A 588 -10.78 -19.28 -34.92
N SER A 589 -9.88 -19.41 -33.93
CA SER A 589 -8.46 -19.70 -34.10
C SER A 589 -7.92 -20.52 -32.93
N ALA A 590 -6.66 -20.94 -32.98
CA ALA A 590 -6.00 -21.59 -31.85
C ALA A 590 -5.38 -20.62 -30.84
N ASP A 591 -5.49 -19.31 -31.08
CA ASP A 591 -5.08 -18.25 -30.15
C ASP A 591 -6.19 -18.02 -29.12
N ILE A 592 -6.32 -18.99 -28.22
CA ILE A 592 -7.27 -18.98 -27.09
C ILE A 592 -6.52 -18.89 -25.77
N ASP A 593 -7.19 -18.48 -24.70
CA ASP A 593 -6.54 -18.31 -23.40
C ASP A 593 -6.29 -19.67 -22.72
N ALA A 594 -5.28 -19.73 -21.85
CA ALA A 594 -5.06 -20.93 -21.03
C ALA A 594 -5.92 -20.87 -19.77
N VAL A 595 -6.57 -21.99 -19.43
CA VAL A 595 -7.41 -22.06 -18.21
C VAL A 595 -6.52 -22.17 -16.98
N SER A 596 -6.67 -21.22 -16.05
CA SER A 596 -5.89 -21.16 -14.82
C SER A 596 -5.98 -22.48 -14.03
N GLY A 597 -4.83 -23.12 -13.81
CA GLY A 597 -4.73 -24.40 -13.10
C GLY A 597 -4.78 -25.64 -13.99
N ALA A 598 -5.04 -25.51 -15.29
CA ALA A 598 -5.08 -26.57 -16.30
C ALA A 598 -4.14 -26.28 -17.48
N THR A 599 -2.96 -25.73 -17.20
CA THR A 599 -1.98 -25.26 -18.19
C THR A 599 -1.61 -26.32 -19.22
N TYR A 600 -1.25 -27.54 -18.78
CA TYR A 600 -0.84 -28.62 -19.69
C TYR A 600 -1.97 -29.11 -20.60
N THR A 601 -3.20 -29.18 -20.09
CA THR A 601 -4.38 -29.51 -20.91
C THR A 601 -4.67 -28.38 -21.90
N SER A 602 -4.50 -27.12 -21.49
CA SER A 602 -4.72 -25.95 -22.35
C SER A 602 -3.70 -25.88 -23.48
N ASP A 603 -2.42 -26.12 -23.19
CA ASP A 603 -1.35 -26.07 -24.19
C ASP A 603 -1.47 -27.23 -25.19
N GLY A 604 -1.78 -28.44 -24.70
CA GLY A 604 -2.07 -29.59 -25.56
C GLY A 604 -3.30 -29.39 -26.44
N TYR A 605 -4.34 -28.73 -25.89
CA TYR A 605 -5.55 -28.40 -26.62
C TYR A 605 -5.26 -27.39 -27.73
N LYS A 606 -4.52 -26.31 -27.46
CA LYS A 606 -4.13 -25.29 -28.45
C LYS A 606 -3.32 -25.89 -29.61
N GLN A 607 -2.36 -26.76 -29.30
CA GLN A 607 -1.54 -27.41 -30.33
C GLN A 607 -2.35 -28.37 -31.22
N SER A 608 -3.24 -29.17 -30.62
CA SER A 608 -4.12 -30.05 -31.41
C SER A 608 -5.15 -29.26 -32.22
N LEU A 609 -5.67 -28.16 -31.66
CA LEU A 609 -6.59 -27.23 -32.31
C LEU A 609 -5.93 -26.54 -33.52
N GLN A 610 -4.68 -26.08 -33.37
CA GLN A 610 -3.91 -25.48 -34.46
C GLN A 610 -3.68 -26.48 -35.60
N SER A 611 -3.30 -27.72 -35.27
CA SER A 611 -3.16 -28.80 -36.27
C SER A 611 -4.49 -29.09 -36.99
N ALA A 612 -5.63 -29.09 -36.29
CA ALA A 612 -6.93 -29.26 -36.90
C ALA A 612 -7.28 -28.12 -37.89
N LEU A 613 -6.92 -26.88 -37.55
CA LEU A 613 -7.12 -25.71 -38.42
C LEU A 613 -6.20 -25.72 -39.64
N ASP A 614 -4.96 -26.14 -39.48
CA ASP A 614 -3.99 -26.23 -40.58
C ASP A 614 -4.41 -27.33 -41.56
N LYS A 615 -4.93 -28.45 -41.07
CA LYS A 615 -5.53 -29.52 -41.90
C LYS A 615 -6.81 -29.06 -42.60
N ALA A 616 -7.66 -28.28 -41.93
CA ALA A 616 -8.87 -27.73 -42.53
C ALA A 616 -8.56 -26.73 -43.65
N LYS A 617 -7.49 -25.94 -43.51
CA LYS A 617 -6.97 -25.05 -44.56
C LYS A 617 -6.37 -25.84 -45.72
N ALA A 618 -5.66 -26.93 -45.44
CA ALA A 618 -5.10 -27.81 -46.46
C ALA A 618 -6.18 -28.53 -47.28
N THR A 619 -7.35 -28.84 -46.72
CA THR A 619 -8.49 -29.43 -47.45
C THR A 619 -9.25 -28.44 -48.35
N GLY A 620 -9.01 -27.12 -48.20
CA GLY A 620 -9.58 -26.08 -49.08
C GLY A 620 -8.75 -25.76 -50.33
N GLY A 621 -7.57 -26.34 -50.48
CA GLY A 621 -6.70 -26.20 -51.65
C GLY A 621 -6.47 -27.56 -52.31
N GLY A 622 -6.77 -27.68 -53.60
CA GLY A 622 -6.55 -28.89 -54.39
C GLY A 622 -5.10 -29.40 -54.30
N ALA A 623 -4.97 -30.72 -54.23
CA ALA A 623 -3.75 -31.45 -53.96
C ALA A 623 -2.63 -31.25 -55.00
N SER A 624 -1.39 -31.34 -54.53
CA SER A 624 -0.35 -32.14 -55.21
C SER A 624 0.66 -32.66 -54.19
N SER A 625 0.66 -33.99 -54.08
CA SER A 625 1.64 -34.82 -53.41
C SER A 625 2.97 -34.79 -54.15
N ALA A 626 4.06 -34.58 -53.42
CA ALA A 626 5.38 -35.07 -53.82
C ALA A 626 6.21 -35.39 -52.58
N SER A 627 6.41 -36.68 -52.30
CA SER A 627 7.57 -37.15 -51.53
C SER A 627 8.83 -36.94 -52.36
N PRO A 628 9.96 -36.67 -51.71
CA PRO A 628 11.12 -37.49 -51.99
C PRO A 628 11.82 -38.00 -50.72
N SER A 629 12.18 -39.28 -50.73
CA SER A 629 13.26 -39.87 -49.93
C SER A 629 14.59 -39.78 -50.73
N PRO A 630 15.74 -40.30 -50.24
CA PRO A 630 16.73 -39.54 -49.47
C PRO A 630 18.14 -39.59 -50.10
N THR A 631 18.93 -38.51 -50.08
CA THR A 631 20.41 -38.58 -50.24
C THR A 631 21.08 -37.26 -49.89
N GLY A 632 22.20 -37.32 -49.15
CA GLY A 632 23.17 -36.22 -49.02
C GLY A 632 23.54 -35.91 -47.58
N GLY A 633 24.63 -36.50 -47.08
CA GLY A 633 25.02 -36.49 -45.68
C GLY A 633 25.51 -35.15 -45.13
N GLY A 634 25.13 -34.88 -43.88
CA GLY A 634 25.76 -33.94 -42.96
C GLY A 634 25.67 -34.53 -41.56
N SER A 635 26.82 -34.81 -40.94
CA SER A 635 27.00 -35.54 -39.68
C SER A 635 25.85 -35.41 -38.67
N SER A 636 25.22 -36.54 -38.34
CA SER A 636 24.46 -36.67 -37.10
C SER A 636 25.42 -36.50 -35.93
N THR A 637 25.42 -35.32 -35.33
CA THR A 637 26.11 -35.10 -34.06
C THR A 637 25.40 -35.98 -33.03
N GLN A 638 26.02 -37.12 -32.69
CA GLN A 638 25.51 -38.02 -31.66
C GLN A 638 25.18 -37.22 -30.39
N ALA A 639 23.99 -37.44 -29.84
CA ALA A 639 23.56 -36.79 -28.61
C ALA A 639 24.49 -37.21 -27.46
N LYS A 640 25.31 -36.28 -26.95
CA LYS A 640 26.26 -36.53 -25.87
C LYS A 640 25.57 -36.23 -24.55
N THR A 641 25.50 -37.22 -23.67
CA THR A 641 24.95 -37.05 -22.31
C THR A 641 26.10 -36.86 -21.34
N VAL A 642 26.08 -35.75 -20.60
CA VAL A 642 27.17 -35.33 -19.71
C VAL A 642 26.60 -35.01 -18.33
N THR A 643 27.26 -35.50 -17.29
CA THR A 643 26.86 -35.24 -15.90
C THR A 643 27.82 -34.25 -15.25
N GLY A 644 27.27 -33.20 -14.67
CA GLY A 644 27.98 -32.15 -13.95
C GLY A 644 28.58 -32.65 -12.64
N SER A 645 29.47 -31.84 -12.08
CA SER A 645 30.05 -32.11 -10.76
C SER A 645 28.98 -31.98 -9.66
N VAL A 646 29.11 -32.76 -8.58
CA VAL A 646 28.21 -32.68 -7.43
C VAL A 646 28.51 -31.40 -6.65
N VAL A 647 27.49 -30.59 -6.39
CA VAL A 647 27.59 -29.36 -5.60
C VAL A 647 26.99 -29.58 -4.23
N LYS A 648 27.79 -29.42 -3.17
CA LYS A 648 27.31 -29.54 -1.79
C LYS A 648 26.62 -28.25 -1.37
N THR A 649 25.31 -28.32 -1.13
CA THR A 649 24.55 -27.22 -0.51
C THR A 649 24.30 -27.52 0.96
N GLN A 650 23.94 -26.51 1.75
CA GLN A 650 23.58 -26.67 3.16
C GLN A 650 22.36 -27.57 3.41
N TYR A 651 21.61 -27.94 2.36
CA TYR A 651 20.43 -28.81 2.46
C TYR A 651 20.64 -30.18 1.77
N GLY A 652 21.81 -30.43 1.20
CA GLY A 652 22.13 -31.67 0.51
C GLY A 652 22.85 -31.46 -0.83
N PRO A 653 23.34 -32.54 -1.45
CA PRO A 653 24.02 -32.47 -2.76
C PRO A 653 23.03 -32.17 -3.89
N VAL A 654 23.47 -31.35 -4.84
CA VAL A 654 22.78 -31.11 -6.12
C VAL A 654 23.68 -31.59 -7.25
N GLN A 655 23.14 -32.35 -8.19
CA GLN A 655 23.86 -32.78 -9.40
C GLN A 655 22.93 -32.79 -10.59
N VAL A 656 23.39 -32.26 -11.72
CA VAL A 656 22.61 -32.14 -12.97
C VAL A 656 23.28 -32.94 -14.09
N ARG A 657 22.45 -33.60 -14.90
CA ARG A 657 22.85 -34.26 -16.14
C ARG A 657 22.12 -33.59 -17.30
N VAL A 658 22.85 -33.36 -18.38
CA VAL A 658 22.30 -32.81 -19.62
C VAL A 658 22.59 -33.71 -20.80
N THR A 659 21.68 -33.72 -21.76
CA THR A 659 21.89 -34.31 -23.08
C THR A 659 22.00 -33.18 -24.09
N VAL A 660 23.12 -33.14 -24.82
CA VAL A 660 23.41 -32.11 -25.83
C VAL A 660 23.38 -32.76 -27.20
N SER A 661 22.58 -32.23 -28.12
CA SER A 661 22.49 -32.67 -29.51
C SER A 661 22.56 -31.45 -30.43
N GLY A 662 23.45 -31.47 -31.43
CA GLY A 662 23.64 -30.35 -32.35
C GLY A 662 24.04 -29.03 -31.65
N GLY A 663 24.81 -29.10 -30.56
CA GLY A 663 25.25 -27.93 -29.78
C GLY A 663 24.17 -27.29 -28.90
N LYS A 664 22.98 -27.90 -28.77
CA LYS A 664 21.89 -27.42 -27.90
C LYS A 664 21.51 -28.45 -26.85
N ILE A 665 21.12 -27.98 -25.67
CA ILE A 665 20.60 -28.81 -24.58
C ILE A 665 19.23 -29.34 -25.00
N SER A 666 19.11 -30.63 -25.28
CA SER A 666 17.84 -31.28 -25.62
C SER A 666 17.12 -31.84 -24.40
N LYS A 667 17.84 -32.06 -23.30
CA LYS A 667 17.29 -32.52 -22.02
C LYS A 667 18.18 -32.10 -20.86
N ALA A 668 17.58 -31.72 -19.74
CA ALA A 668 18.25 -31.51 -18.45
C ALA A 668 17.50 -32.25 -17.33
N GLU A 669 18.23 -32.91 -16.44
CA GLU A 669 17.68 -33.65 -15.29
C GLU A 669 18.56 -33.51 -14.05
N ALA A 670 17.95 -33.26 -12.89
CA ALA A 670 18.66 -33.35 -11.61
C ALA A 670 18.83 -34.82 -11.21
N VAL A 671 20.07 -35.30 -11.19
CA VAL A 671 20.45 -36.65 -10.77
C VAL A 671 20.47 -36.77 -9.25
N GLN A 672 20.82 -35.68 -8.57
CA GLN A 672 20.76 -35.56 -7.10
C GLN A 672 20.15 -34.22 -6.73
N ALA A 673 19.31 -34.22 -5.69
CA ALA A 673 18.73 -33.00 -5.16
C ALA A 673 18.54 -33.11 -3.63
N PRO A 674 18.59 -31.97 -2.90
CA PRO A 674 18.34 -31.88 -1.46
C PRO A 674 17.03 -32.55 -1.03
N SER A 675 17.10 -33.44 -0.04
CA SER A 675 15.96 -34.14 0.56
C SER A 675 15.94 -34.01 2.08
N GLY A 676 14.74 -33.91 2.67
CA GLY A 676 14.50 -33.79 4.12
C GLY A 676 13.77 -32.51 4.54
N GLY A 677 12.80 -32.64 5.44
CA GLY A 677 12.04 -31.51 6.02
C GLY A 677 11.30 -30.65 4.98
N THR A 678 11.25 -29.33 5.21
CA THR A 678 10.58 -28.36 4.32
C THR A 678 11.32 -28.15 2.99
N SER A 679 12.52 -28.69 2.84
CA SER A 679 13.33 -28.59 1.61
C SER A 679 12.83 -29.52 0.51
N SER A 680 12.25 -30.69 0.85
CA SER A 680 11.71 -31.63 -0.14
C SER A 680 10.61 -31.02 -1.01
N GLN A 681 9.63 -30.35 -0.41
CA GLN A 681 8.52 -29.70 -1.14
C GLN A 681 9.00 -28.58 -2.06
N LYS A 682 10.05 -27.86 -1.66
CA LYS A 682 10.62 -26.76 -2.44
C LYS A 682 11.47 -27.28 -3.61
N THR A 683 12.24 -28.34 -3.37
CA THR A 683 13.01 -29.03 -4.39
C THR A 683 12.10 -29.66 -5.44
N GLU A 684 11.02 -30.31 -5.02
CA GLU A 684 10.03 -30.94 -5.92
C GLU A 684 9.34 -29.93 -6.85
N LEU A 685 9.07 -28.71 -6.36
CA LEU A 685 8.50 -27.63 -7.17
C LEU A 685 9.53 -26.90 -8.05
N ALA A 686 10.80 -26.85 -7.63
CA ALA A 686 11.83 -26.08 -8.31
C ALA A 686 12.56 -26.85 -9.42
N VAL A 687 12.88 -28.13 -9.21
CA VAL A 687 13.67 -28.94 -10.15
C VAL A 687 13.04 -29.05 -11.54
N PRO A 688 11.72 -29.33 -11.71
CA PRO A 688 11.11 -29.39 -13.04
C PRO A 688 11.19 -28.07 -13.79
N ARG A 689 11.10 -26.94 -13.07
CA ARG A 689 11.17 -25.60 -13.64
C ARG A 689 12.59 -25.26 -14.09
N LEU A 690 13.59 -25.58 -13.27
CA LEU A 690 15.01 -25.42 -13.60
C LEU A 690 15.41 -26.31 -14.79
N ASN A 691 14.89 -27.54 -14.89
CA ASN A 691 15.12 -28.40 -16.06
C ASN A 691 14.56 -27.78 -17.35
N GLN A 692 13.36 -27.19 -17.29
CA GLN A 692 12.74 -26.52 -18.44
C GLN A 692 13.49 -25.25 -18.84
N GLU A 693 13.87 -24.42 -17.87
CA GLU A 693 14.66 -23.22 -18.11
C GLU A 693 16.04 -23.55 -18.68
N ALA A 694 16.70 -24.61 -18.20
CA ALA A 694 17.99 -25.05 -18.74
C ALA A 694 17.88 -25.47 -20.22
N VAL A 695 16.83 -26.20 -20.59
CA VAL A 695 16.57 -26.59 -21.98
C VAL A 695 16.20 -25.37 -22.83
N ALA A 696 15.40 -24.45 -22.30
CA ALA A 696 14.95 -23.25 -23.03
C ALA A 696 16.07 -22.23 -23.23
N ALA A 697 16.90 -21.99 -22.21
CA ALA A 697 18.02 -21.06 -22.26
C ALA A 697 19.23 -21.64 -23.00
N GLY A 698 19.40 -22.96 -22.99
CA GLY A 698 20.57 -23.61 -23.59
C GLY A 698 21.90 -23.31 -22.86
N SER A 699 21.85 -22.70 -21.66
CA SER A 699 22.99 -22.29 -20.85
C SER A 699 22.69 -22.48 -19.35
N ALA A 700 23.68 -22.24 -18.49
CA ALA A 700 23.46 -22.21 -17.04
C ALA A 700 22.95 -20.86 -16.50
N ASP A 701 22.77 -19.85 -17.37
CA ASP A 701 22.20 -18.55 -17.02
C ASP A 701 20.67 -18.63 -17.00
N ILE A 702 20.15 -19.34 -16.01
CA ILE A 702 18.72 -19.55 -15.77
C ILE A 702 18.30 -18.83 -14.49
N ASP A 703 17.01 -18.59 -14.29
CA ASP A 703 16.54 -17.82 -13.13
C ASP A 703 16.61 -18.64 -11.83
N THR A 704 16.67 -17.95 -10.69
CA THR A 704 16.51 -18.64 -9.39
C THR A 704 15.05 -18.82 -9.06
N VAL A 705 14.64 -20.03 -8.64
CA VAL A 705 13.26 -20.28 -8.23
C VAL A 705 13.03 -19.72 -6.84
N SER A 706 12.11 -18.75 -6.73
CA SER A 706 11.76 -18.08 -5.47
C SER A 706 11.41 -19.09 -4.37
N GLY A 707 12.21 -19.09 -3.30
CA GLY A 707 12.05 -19.97 -2.15
C GLY A 707 12.90 -21.23 -2.17
N ALA A 708 13.60 -21.52 -3.29
CA ALA A 708 14.51 -22.63 -3.50
C ALA A 708 15.91 -22.15 -3.97
N THR A 709 16.38 -21.02 -3.41
CA THR A 709 17.63 -20.35 -3.80
C THR A 709 18.83 -21.29 -3.79
N TYR A 710 19.07 -22.00 -2.70
CA TYR A 710 20.23 -22.90 -2.57
C TYR A 710 20.20 -24.09 -3.54
N THR A 711 19.01 -24.65 -3.80
CA THR A 711 18.83 -25.70 -4.82
C THR A 711 19.06 -25.14 -6.22
N SER A 712 18.60 -23.91 -6.49
CA SER A 712 18.79 -23.23 -7.78
C SER A 712 20.25 -22.91 -8.04
N ASP A 713 20.96 -22.38 -7.04
CA ASP A 713 22.38 -22.04 -7.17
C ASP A 713 23.25 -23.29 -7.35
N GLY A 714 22.98 -24.36 -6.58
CA GLY A 714 23.64 -25.65 -6.76
C GLY A 714 23.35 -26.30 -8.12
N TYR A 715 22.11 -26.13 -8.61
CA TYR A 715 21.70 -26.62 -9.93
C TYR A 715 22.45 -25.89 -11.04
N LYS A 716 22.54 -24.55 -10.99
CA LYS A 716 23.29 -23.74 -11.97
C LYS A 716 24.76 -24.11 -12.02
N GLN A 717 25.40 -24.27 -10.86
CA GLN A 717 26.81 -24.65 -10.79
C GLN A 717 27.07 -26.06 -11.35
N SER A 718 26.21 -27.03 -11.03
CA SER A 718 26.32 -28.37 -11.58
C SER A 718 26.02 -28.40 -13.09
N LEU A 719 25.03 -27.63 -13.54
CA LEU A 719 24.68 -27.47 -14.94
C LEU A 719 25.83 -26.84 -15.75
N GLN A 720 26.42 -25.74 -15.27
CA GLN A 720 27.58 -25.12 -15.91
C GLN A 720 28.72 -26.13 -16.05
N SER A 721 29.03 -26.86 -14.97
CA SER A 721 30.06 -27.91 -15.02
C SER A 721 29.74 -29.05 -15.99
N ALA A 722 28.46 -29.33 -16.26
CA ALA A 722 28.05 -30.32 -17.26
C ALA A 722 28.22 -29.77 -18.70
N LEU A 723 27.98 -28.48 -18.91
CA LEU A 723 28.16 -27.79 -20.19
C LEU A 723 29.64 -27.62 -20.55
N ASP A 724 30.48 -27.23 -19.58
CA ASP A 724 31.93 -27.13 -19.76
C ASP A 724 32.52 -28.48 -20.22
N LYS A 725 32.03 -29.59 -19.68
CA LYS A 725 32.42 -30.97 -20.08
C LYS A 725 31.82 -31.42 -21.42
N ALA A 726 30.71 -30.81 -21.84
CA ALA A 726 30.09 -31.06 -23.13
C ALA A 726 30.76 -30.27 -24.27
N GLY A 727 31.61 -29.28 -23.95
CA GLY A 727 32.35 -28.45 -24.90
C GLY A 727 31.57 -27.21 -25.36
N GLY A 728 30.70 -26.68 -24.51
CA GLY A 728 29.91 -25.46 -24.74
C GLY A 728 30.21 -24.37 -23.72
#